data_AF-A0A9R0TCC6-F1
#
_entry.id   AF-A0A9R0TCC6-F1
#
_cell.length_a   1.000
_cell.length_b   1.000
_cell.length_c   1.000
_cell.angle_alpha   90.00
_cell.angle_beta   90.00
_cell.angle_gamma   90.00
#
_symmetry.space_group_name_H-M   'P 1'
#
loop_
_entity.id
_entity.type
_entity.pdbx_description
1 polymer ?
#
loop_
_entity_poly.entity_id
_entity_poly.type
_entity_poly.pdbx_seq_one_letter_code
_entity_poly.pdbx_strand_id
1 'polypeptide(L)'
;MEILGLSECADTLVGDELRRGISGGQKKRATIGEMLVGLARCFFMDDISTGLDSSTTYEIVKFLQQMTHLMDLSMVMSLLQPSPETLELFDDIILLCEGQIVYHGPRENAIDCFQMMGFRCPGRKNVADFLQEVTSKMDQRQYWIGDENVYQYWPIENIAEFFYSSYLPRLAENNMTNNRGNDREIKTNANHGISRWNIFKACFSREVLLLKRNSPLHIFKTVQIIILAFVISTVFIRENMNHKTILDANKYMGSLFMAIVIANFNGMTEIAMTMKRLPTFYKQRELLALPGWALLSSIYIINLPMSLIETGLWTSLTYYVIGYSPSFVRFTQQFLVLFAMHQMSMGLYRFLAAIGRTQVMSNMLSVVILIAIYIFGGFVISKDNLQPWLQWGYWASPFTYAQNAVALNEFLDERWATELYYENAKTVGVAILKIRGLLTEWHWYWICVIILFGFSIVFNILTIFALEFMNSPHNHQVKINATKINMEYKNQKVGNVNASSTQVTLPFQPLSLVFYHINYFVDMPKEMMKYGVTGKTIQLLHDVGGVFRPGVLTALMGITGAGKTTLLDVLAGRKTGGHTEGTIRIAGYPKKQEIFSRISGYCEQSDIHSPNLTVYESLQFSAWLRLPSNVKSRQRHMFIEEVIDLVELTGLKNSMVGLAGTTGLSAEQRKRLTIAVELVASPSIIFMDEPTTGLDARAAAIVMRTVRKTVDTGRTIVCTIHRPSIEIFEAFDELLLMKRGGQIIYSGSLGPLSDNMIKYFQAIPGVPIIKEGQNPAAWMLDITSQSTEYTIGVDYAQIYRNSSLYIAERKGSTISIRILARL
;
A
#
# COMPACT_ATOMS: atom_id res chain seq x y z
N MET A 1 14.57 -19.40 -4.35
CA MET A 1 13.11 -19.62 -4.56
C MET A 1 12.58 -20.70 -3.62
N GLU A 2 13.15 -21.90 -3.64
CA GLU A 2 12.73 -23.01 -2.75
C GLU A 2 12.77 -22.65 -1.27
N ILE A 3 13.89 -22.08 -0.80
CA ILE A 3 14.08 -21.68 0.60
C ILE A 3 13.03 -20.69 1.09
N LEU A 4 12.58 -19.78 0.22
CA LEU A 4 11.59 -18.77 0.56
C LEU A 4 10.15 -19.24 0.29
N GLY A 5 9.95 -20.50 -0.10
CA GLY A 5 8.63 -21.04 -0.45
C GLY A 5 7.96 -20.29 -1.61
N LEU A 6 8.74 -19.83 -2.59
CA LEU A 6 8.26 -19.06 -3.74
C LEU A 6 8.20 -19.88 -5.05
N SER A 7 8.53 -21.18 -5.00
CA SER A 7 8.60 -22.02 -6.20
C SER A 7 7.24 -22.15 -6.91
N GLU A 8 6.14 -22.29 -6.17
CA GLU A 8 4.80 -22.39 -6.76
C GLU A 8 4.34 -21.11 -7.49
N CYS A 9 4.85 -19.94 -7.07
CA CYS A 9 4.48 -18.66 -7.64
C CYS A 9 5.57 -18.02 -8.50
N ALA A 10 6.64 -18.76 -8.85
CA ALA A 10 7.81 -18.22 -9.53
C ALA A 10 7.48 -17.55 -10.87
N ASP A 11 6.54 -18.13 -11.64
CA ASP A 11 6.11 -17.61 -12.95
C ASP A 11 4.85 -16.72 -12.87
N THR A 12 4.33 -16.48 -11.67
CA THR A 12 3.14 -15.64 -11.47
C THR A 12 3.50 -14.16 -11.47
N LEU A 13 2.68 -13.32 -12.11
CA LEU A 13 2.87 -11.88 -12.06
C LEU A 13 2.71 -11.36 -10.62
N VAL A 14 3.63 -10.50 -10.18
CA VAL A 14 3.60 -9.88 -8.85
C VAL A 14 2.31 -9.11 -8.59
N GLY A 15 1.71 -8.53 -9.63
CA GLY A 15 0.47 -7.76 -9.56
C GLY A 15 0.65 -6.36 -8.99
N ASP A 16 -0.40 -5.55 -9.11
CA ASP A 16 -0.50 -4.19 -8.57
C ASP A 16 -1.82 -4.05 -7.77
N GLU A 17 -2.22 -2.84 -7.40
CA GLU A 17 -3.48 -2.59 -6.66
C GLU A 17 -4.73 -2.94 -7.49
N LEU A 18 -4.63 -2.93 -8.82
CA LEU A 18 -5.75 -3.13 -9.75
C LEU A 18 -5.77 -4.54 -10.35
N ARG A 19 -4.60 -5.17 -10.47
CA ARG A 19 -4.40 -6.51 -11.02
C ARG A 19 -3.88 -7.43 -9.94
N ARG A 20 -4.70 -8.41 -9.58
CA ARG A 20 -4.33 -9.47 -8.64
C ARG A 20 -3.06 -10.18 -9.11
N GLY A 21 -2.13 -10.38 -8.18
CA GLY A 21 -0.90 -11.13 -8.39
C GLY A 21 -0.57 -11.98 -7.17
N ILE A 22 0.71 -12.10 -6.83
CA ILE A 22 1.16 -12.83 -5.63
C ILE A 22 0.65 -12.16 -4.35
N SER A 23 0.48 -12.94 -3.28
CA SER A 23 -0.04 -12.46 -1.99
C SER A 23 0.93 -11.48 -1.30
N GLY A 24 0.45 -10.70 -0.33
CA GLY A 24 1.30 -9.76 0.42
C GLY A 24 2.53 -10.42 1.07
N GLY A 25 2.33 -11.56 1.75
CA GLY A 25 3.42 -12.35 2.30
C GLY A 25 4.39 -12.90 1.24
N GLN A 26 3.90 -13.29 0.07
CA GLN A 26 4.77 -13.67 -1.05
C GLN A 26 5.58 -12.47 -1.59
N LYS A 27 5.01 -11.26 -1.65
CA LYS A 27 5.74 -10.03 -2.03
C LYS A 27 6.86 -9.71 -1.04
N LYS A 28 6.62 -9.86 0.27
CA LYS A 28 7.64 -9.64 1.30
C LYS A 28 8.78 -10.64 1.16
N ARG A 29 8.47 -11.94 1.00
CA ARG A 29 9.46 -12.99 0.74
C ARG A 29 10.24 -12.76 -0.54
N ALA A 30 9.59 -12.30 -1.62
CA ALA A 30 10.28 -11.95 -2.86
C ALA A 30 11.26 -10.78 -2.67
N THR A 31 10.94 -9.82 -1.80
CA THR A 31 11.83 -8.70 -1.45
C THR A 31 13.04 -9.18 -0.66
N ILE A 32 12.85 -10.09 0.31
CA ILE A 32 13.95 -10.73 1.04
C ILE A 32 14.85 -11.47 0.05
N GLY A 33 14.26 -12.25 -0.86
CA GLY A 33 14.99 -12.94 -1.92
C GLY A 33 15.76 -12.01 -2.85
N GLU A 34 15.18 -10.87 -3.23
CA GLU A 34 15.86 -9.84 -4.04
C GLU A 34 17.14 -9.35 -3.34
N MET A 35 17.12 -9.16 -2.03
CA MET A 35 18.27 -8.68 -1.25
C MET A 35 19.32 -9.76 -0.99
N LEU A 36 18.90 -11.00 -0.75
CA LEU A 36 19.82 -12.13 -0.54
C LEU A 36 20.59 -12.48 -1.81
N VAL A 37 20.07 -12.13 -3.00
CA VAL A 37 20.78 -12.30 -4.27
C VAL A 37 21.81 -11.16 -4.41
N GLY A 38 23.05 -11.43 -4.02
CA GLY A 38 24.13 -10.48 -4.16
C GLY A 38 25.38 -10.90 -3.38
N LEU A 39 26.35 -9.98 -3.31
CA LEU A 39 27.59 -10.15 -2.54
C LEU A 39 27.56 -9.37 -1.21
N ALA A 40 26.37 -8.93 -0.76
CA ALA A 40 26.22 -8.21 0.48
C ALA A 40 26.63 -9.11 1.67
N ARG A 41 27.45 -8.56 2.57
CA ARG A 41 27.85 -9.24 3.82
C ARG A 41 27.12 -8.72 5.05
N CYS A 42 26.51 -7.54 4.94
CA CYS A 42 25.71 -6.92 5.98
C CYS A 42 24.30 -6.68 5.45
N PHE A 43 23.29 -7.14 6.18
CA PHE A 43 21.89 -7.03 5.82
C PHE A 43 21.13 -6.25 6.89
N PHE A 44 20.36 -5.26 6.45
CA PHE A 44 19.41 -4.53 7.28
C PHE A 44 18.01 -4.87 6.79
N MET A 45 17.23 -5.52 7.64
CA MET A 45 15.94 -6.06 7.27
C MET A 45 14.84 -5.42 8.09
N ASP A 46 13.99 -4.64 7.41
CA ASP A 46 12.94 -3.87 8.06
C ASP A 46 11.58 -4.59 8.04
N ASP A 47 11.05 -4.88 9.22
CA ASP A 47 9.73 -5.44 9.49
C ASP A 47 9.42 -6.70 8.67
N ILE A 48 10.34 -7.66 8.66
CA ILE A 48 10.22 -8.85 7.79
C ILE A 48 9.03 -9.76 8.14
N SER A 49 8.56 -9.73 9.38
CA SER A 49 7.41 -10.53 9.84
C SER A 49 6.05 -9.98 9.36
N THR A 50 5.99 -8.74 8.89
CA THR A 50 4.70 -8.11 8.50
C THR A 50 4.03 -8.83 7.34
N GLY A 51 2.80 -9.29 7.57
CA GLY A 51 2.01 -10.01 6.58
C GLY A 51 2.47 -11.45 6.32
N LEU A 52 3.33 -12.00 7.18
CA LEU A 52 3.68 -13.42 7.21
C LEU A 52 3.02 -14.09 8.43
N ASP A 53 2.72 -15.38 8.30
CA ASP A 53 2.33 -16.21 9.43
C ASP A 53 3.56 -16.55 10.29
N SER A 54 3.33 -16.87 11.57
CA SER A 54 4.42 -17.13 12.53
C SER A 54 5.29 -18.33 12.15
N SER A 55 4.72 -19.36 11.51
CA SER A 55 5.47 -20.53 11.04
C SER A 55 6.43 -20.16 9.90
N THR A 56 5.93 -19.49 8.86
CA THR A 56 6.78 -19.02 7.76
C THR A 56 7.84 -18.03 8.26
N THR A 57 7.49 -17.17 9.22
CA THR A 57 8.45 -16.25 9.84
C THR A 57 9.57 -17.01 10.53
N TYR A 58 9.25 -18.00 11.38
CA TYR A 58 10.22 -18.84 12.07
C TYR A 58 11.15 -19.56 11.08
N GLU A 59 10.60 -20.15 10.02
CA GLU A 59 11.40 -20.84 8.99
C GLU A 59 12.39 -19.90 8.28
N ILE A 60 11.93 -18.69 7.94
CA ILE A 60 12.78 -17.67 7.30
C ILE A 60 13.88 -17.21 8.26
N VAL A 61 13.54 -16.85 9.50
CA VAL A 61 14.53 -16.39 10.49
C VAL A 61 15.54 -17.49 10.79
N LYS A 62 15.10 -18.75 10.92
CA LYS A 62 15.98 -19.89 11.12
C LYS A 62 16.97 -20.06 9.98
N PHE A 63 16.51 -19.91 8.74
CA PHE A 63 17.40 -19.94 7.59
C PHE A 63 18.39 -18.77 7.59
N LEU A 64 17.94 -17.55 7.90
CA LEU A 64 18.80 -16.37 7.98
C LEU A 64 19.85 -16.49 9.10
N GLN A 65 19.48 -17.04 10.26
CA GLN A 65 20.42 -17.36 11.34
C GLN A 65 21.50 -18.34 10.85
N GLN A 66 21.10 -19.44 10.22
CA GLN A 66 22.04 -20.41 9.64
C GLN A 66 22.95 -19.77 8.60
N MET A 67 22.42 -18.91 7.72
CA MET A 67 23.24 -18.15 6.79
C MET A 67 24.26 -17.26 7.49
N THR A 68 23.85 -16.59 8.56
CA THR A 68 24.69 -15.67 9.35
C THR A 68 25.88 -16.42 9.93
N HIS A 69 25.62 -17.57 10.56
CA HIS A 69 26.67 -18.39 11.19
C HIS A 69 27.55 -19.16 10.20
N LEU A 70 27.01 -19.60 9.05
CA LEU A 70 27.77 -20.40 8.07
C LEU A 70 28.58 -19.56 7.07
N MET A 71 28.15 -18.32 6.78
CA MET A 71 28.77 -17.45 5.79
C MET A 71 29.44 -16.21 6.40
N ASP A 72 29.56 -16.14 7.73
CA ASP A 72 30.12 -15.00 8.46
C ASP A 72 29.46 -13.66 8.05
N LEU A 73 28.13 -13.64 7.98
CA LEU A 73 27.35 -12.46 7.63
C LEU A 73 26.97 -11.69 8.89
N SER A 74 26.64 -10.40 8.74
CA SER A 74 26.00 -9.62 9.80
C SER A 74 24.58 -9.29 9.37
N MET A 75 23.58 -9.63 10.19
CA MET A 75 22.18 -9.33 9.90
C MET A 75 21.56 -8.58 11.07
N VAL A 76 20.97 -7.42 10.79
CA VAL A 76 20.15 -6.66 11.73
C VAL A 76 18.73 -6.71 11.22
N MET A 77 17.82 -7.25 12.03
CA MET A 77 16.42 -7.44 11.65
C MET A 77 15.51 -6.75 12.66
N SER A 78 14.55 -5.95 12.20
CA SER A 78 13.42 -5.52 13.02
C SER A 78 12.28 -6.54 12.89
N LEU A 79 11.72 -6.94 14.03
CA LEU A 79 10.58 -7.84 14.11
C LEU A 79 9.47 -7.21 14.97
N LEU A 80 8.26 -7.22 14.42
CA LEU A 80 7.04 -6.90 15.14
C LEU A 80 6.50 -8.20 15.77
N GLN A 81 6.38 -8.22 17.10
CA GLN A 81 5.87 -9.35 17.91
C GLN A 81 6.46 -10.73 17.55
N PRO A 82 7.77 -10.97 17.72
CA PRO A 82 8.31 -12.30 17.48
C PRO A 82 7.73 -13.32 18.47
N SER A 83 7.41 -14.51 17.96
CA SER A 83 7.05 -15.64 18.84
C SER A 83 8.25 -16.01 19.72
N PRO A 84 8.04 -16.63 20.90
CA PRO A 84 9.14 -17.07 21.76
C PRO A 84 10.18 -17.89 21.01
N GLU A 85 9.74 -18.82 20.15
CA GLU A 85 10.62 -19.68 19.37
C GLU A 85 11.42 -18.89 18.32
N THR A 86 10.84 -17.82 17.77
CA THR A 86 11.51 -16.96 16.80
C THR A 86 12.54 -16.07 17.49
N LEU A 87 12.21 -15.54 18.67
CA LEU A 87 13.13 -14.72 19.47
C LEU A 87 14.35 -15.52 19.92
N GLU A 88 14.17 -16.81 20.23
CA GLU A 88 15.26 -17.72 20.60
C GLU A 88 16.33 -17.90 19.52
N LEU A 89 16.01 -17.60 18.25
CA LEU A 89 16.96 -17.68 17.13
C LEU A 89 17.91 -16.46 17.06
N PHE A 90 17.70 -15.43 17.88
CA PHE A 90 18.54 -14.23 17.89
C PHE A 90 19.70 -14.36 18.88
N ASP A 91 20.89 -13.98 18.42
CA ASP A 91 22.09 -13.91 19.25
C ASP A 91 22.01 -12.69 20.20
N ASP A 92 21.73 -11.51 19.64
CA ASP A 92 21.63 -10.23 20.35
C ASP A 92 20.27 -9.54 20.12
N ILE A 93 19.85 -8.72 21.08
CA ILE A 93 18.64 -7.87 21.01
C ILE A 93 19.04 -6.40 21.13
N ILE A 94 18.44 -5.55 20.30
CA ILE A 94 18.44 -4.09 20.44
C ILE A 94 17.02 -3.64 20.73
N LEU A 95 16.80 -3.00 21.88
CA LEU A 95 15.51 -2.43 22.27
C LEU A 95 15.60 -0.90 22.19
N LEU A 96 14.80 -0.31 21.32
CA LEU A 96 14.75 1.11 21.04
C LEU A 96 13.39 1.69 21.47
N CYS A 97 13.39 2.71 22.31
CA CYS A 97 12.17 3.41 22.76
C CYS A 97 12.38 4.93 22.69
N GLU A 98 11.45 5.63 22.03
CA GLU A 98 11.49 7.10 21.86
C GLU A 98 12.85 7.64 21.32
N GLY A 99 13.52 6.84 20.48
CA GLY A 99 14.83 7.18 19.90
C GLY A 99 16.03 6.90 20.81
N GLN A 100 15.82 6.33 22.00
CA GLN A 100 16.88 5.92 22.93
C GLN A 100 17.02 4.40 22.99
N ILE A 101 18.26 3.92 23.09
CA ILE A 101 18.54 2.51 23.34
C ILE A 101 18.36 2.26 24.84
N VAL A 102 17.37 1.44 25.18
CA VAL A 102 17.09 1.02 26.56
C VAL A 102 17.75 -0.32 26.89
N TYR A 103 18.08 -1.11 25.88
CA TYR A 103 18.86 -2.35 26.02
C TYR A 103 19.57 -2.71 24.72
N HIS A 104 20.81 -3.20 24.83
CA HIS A 104 21.57 -3.81 23.73
C HIS A 104 22.53 -4.88 24.29
N GLY A 105 22.42 -6.10 23.79
CA GLY A 105 23.31 -7.20 24.15
C GLY A 105 22.69 -8.58 23.96
N PRO A 106 23.32 -9.63 24.54
CA PRO A 106 22.87 -11.01 24.40
C PRO A 106 21.45 -11.19 24.92
N ARG A 107 20.60 -11.86 24.14
CA ARG A 107 19.19 -12.08 24.48
C ARG A 107 18.98 -12.62 25.90
N GLU A 108 19.83 -13.53 26.36
CA GLU A 108 19.74 -14.18 27.67
C GLU A 108 19.80 -13.19 28.84
N ASN A 109 20.57 -12.12 28.69
CA ASN A 109 20.80 -11.13 29.74
C ASN A 109 19.71 -10.03 29.79
N ALA A 110 18.78 -10.02 28.83
CA ALA A 110 17.78 -8.96 28.72
C ALA A 110 16.84 -8.94 29.95
N ILE A 111 16.36 -10.11 30.37
CA ILE A 111 15.44 -10.22 31.52
C ILE A 111 16.13 -9.80 32.81
N ASP A 112 17.36 -10.27 33.03
CA ASP A 112 18.15 -9.95 34.22
C ASP A 112 18.40 -8.44 34.34
N CYS A 113 18.63 -7.75 33.22
CA CYS A 113 18.82 -6.30 33.18
C CYS A 113 17.57 -5.56 33.69
N PHE A 114 16.39 -5.91 33.21
CA PHE A 114 15.13 -5.31 33.67
C PHE A 114 14.77 -5.72 35.10
N GLN A 115 15.16 -6.93 35.52
CA GLN A 115 14.99 -7.37 36.91
C GLN A 115 15.86 -6.57 37.88
N MET A 116 17.08 -6.18 37.49
CA MET A 116 17.92 -5.26 38.27
C MET A 116 17.31 -3.85 38.39
N MET A 117 16.50 -3.43 37.41
CA MET A 117 15.74 -2.18 37.45
C MET A 117 14.46 -2.27 38.31
N GLY A 118 14.11 -3.47 38.81
CA GLY A 118 12.91 -3.70 39.62
C GLY A 118 11.69 -4.21 38.86
N PHE A 119 11.85 -4.66 37.60
CA PHE A 119 10.77 -5.19 36.77
C PHE A 119 10.91 -6.70 36.53
N ARG A 120 9.86 -7.49 36.78
CA ARG A 120 9.87 -8.95 36.59
C ARG A 120 8.95 -9.36 35.45
N CYS A 121 9.48 -10.17 34.55
CA CYS A 121 8.69 -10.85 33.53
C CYS A 121 7.83 -11.96 34.18
N PRO A 122 6.50 -11.98 33.98
CA PRO A 122 5.64 -13.08 34.42
C PRO A 122 5.95 -14.37 33.65
N GLY A 123 5.79 -15.54 34.28
CA GLY A 123 6.15 -16.84 33.68
C GLY A 123 5.31 -17.26 32.47
N ARG A 124 4.11 -16.69 32.27
CA ARG A 124 3.25 -16.95 31.10
C ARG A 124 3.22 -15.78 30.10
N LYS A 125 4.19 -14.86 30.18
CA LYS A 125 4.33 -13.72 29.28
C LYS A 125 5.45 -13.99 28.28
N ASN A 126 5.25 -13.65 27.02
CA ASN A 126 6.32 -13.67 26.02
C ASN A 126 7.35 -12.59 26.38
N VAL A 127 8.64 -12.94 26.35
CA VAL A 127 9.74 -12.03 26.67
C VAL A 127 9.75 -10.81 25.76
N ALA A 128 9.50 -10.98 24.46
CA ALA A 128 9.45 -9.86 23.53
C ALA A 128 8.33 -8.87 23.88
N ASP A 129 7.15 -9.38 24.23
CA ASP A 129 6.00 -8.56 24.62
C ASP A 129 6.28 -7.82 25.94
N PHE A 130 6.88 -8.52 26.92
CA PHE A 130 7.32 -7.90 28.18
C PHE A 130 8.28 -6.74 27.95
N LEU A 131 9.32 -6.94 27.11
CA LEU A 131 10.32 -5.92 26.82
C LEU A 131 9.72 -4.68 26.13
N GLN A 132 8.70 -4.87 25.29
CA GLN A 132 7.99 -3.74 24.67
C GLN A 132 7.06 -3.03 25.66
N GLU A 133 6.33 -3.76 26.49
CA GLU A 133 5.34 -3.17 27.41
C GLU A 133 5.93 -2.56 28.69
N VAL A 134 7.05 -3.07 29.21
CA VAL A 134 7.69 -2.52 30.42
C VAL A 134 8.15 -1.07 30.23
N THR A 135 8.34 -0.64 28.97
CA THR A 135 8.67 0.75 28.61
C THR A 135 7.44 1.65 28.45
N SER A 136 6.23 1.08 28.49
CA SER A 136 4.96 1.80 28.31
C SER A 136 4.45 2.37 29.63
N LYS A 137 4.04 3.65 29.63
CA LYS A 137 3.48 4.32 30.82
C LYS A 137 2.26 3.63 31.43
N MET A 138 1.42 3.03 30.60
CA MET A 138 0.19 2.39 31.06
C MET A 138 0.42 0.97 31.58
N ASP A 139 1.48 0.32 31.11
CA ASP A 139 1.70 -1.12 31.30
C ASP A 139 2.93 -1.42 32.16
N GLN A 140 3.81 -0.44 32.43
CA GLN A 140 4.98 -0.64 33.28
C GLN A 140 4.61 -1.02 34.73
N ARG A 141 3.45 -0.54 35.23
CA ARG A 141 2.99 -0.78 36.60
C ARG A 141 2.80 -2.26 36.94
N GLN A 142 2.27 -3.06 36.00
CA GLN A 142 1.99 -4.49 36.23
C GLN A 142 3.26 -5.35 36.36
N TYR A 143 4.42 -4.82 35.98
CA TYR A 143 5.69 -5.53 36.01
C TYR A 143 6.56 -5.20 37.22
N TRP A 144 6.12 -4.26 38.06
CA TRP A 144 6.88 -3.80 39.22
C TRP A 144 6.95 -4.86 40.32
N ILE A 145 8.16 -5.12 40.84
CA ILE A 145 8.39 -6.11 41.90
C ILE A 145 8.04 -5.57 43.30
N GLY A 146 8.17 -4.26 43.50
CA GLY A 146 7.94 -3.61 44.79
C GLY A 146 6.46 -3.40 45.12
N ASP A 147 6.20 -2.75 46.24
CA ASP A 147 4.83 -2.51 46.72
C ASP A 147 4.03 -1.65 45.72
N GLU A 148 2.82 -2.09 45.34
CA GLU A 148 2.01 -1.47 44.28
C GLU A 148 1.61 -0.02 44.59
N ASN A 149 1.60 0.34 45.88
CA ASN A 149 1.26 1.66 46.37
C ASN A 149 2.44 2.65 46.31
N VAL A 150 3.67 2.15 46.10
CA VAL A 150 4.91 2.94 46.04
C VAL A 150 5.38 3.13 44.60
N TYR A 151 4.76 2.42 43.64
CA TYR A 151 5.12 2.52 42.23
C TYR A 151 4.96 3.95 41.70
N GLN A 152 6.04 4.46 41.10
CA GLN A 152 6.04 5.66 40.27
C GLN A 152 6.53 5.27 38.88
N TYR A 153 5.95 5.85 37.83
CA TYR A 153 6.39 5.61 36.46
C TYR A 153 7.86 6.01 36.28
N TRP A 154 8.66 5.06 35.78
CA TRP A 154 10.03 5.23 35.35
C TRP A 154 10.04 5.71 33.90
N PRO A 155 10.45 6.97 33.66
CA PRO A 155 10.54 7.50 32.32
C PRO A 155 11.67 6.80 31.54
N ILE A 156 11.58 6.82 30.21
CA ILE A 156 12.49 6.10 29.32
C ILE A 156 13.93 6.59 29.49
N GLU A 157 14.10 7.88 29.79
CA GLU A 157 15.41 8.48 30.06
C GLU A 157 16.13 7.82 31.23
N ASN A 158 15.40 7.48 32.30
CA ASN A 158 15.98 6.82 33.47
C ASN A 158 16.36 5.37 33.17
N ILE A 159 15.54 4.67 32.37
CA ILE A 159 15.83 3.30 31.93
C ILE A 159 17.09 3.29 31.06
N ALA A 160 17.19 4.22 30.12
CA ALA A 160 18.36 4.36 29.26
C ALA A 160 19.61 4.72 30.07
N GLU A 161 19.53 5.68 31.01
CA GLU A 161 20.65 6.05 31.87
C GLU A 161 21.14 4.87 32.72
N PHE A 162 20.21 4.09 33.29
CA PHE A 162 20.57 2.86 34.01
C PHE A 162 21.28 1.86 33.09
N PHE A 163 20.78 1.65 31.86
CA PHE A 163 21.42 0.76 30.90
C PHE A 163 22.83 1.22 30.55
N TYR A 164 23.06 2.51 30.24
CA TYR A 164 24.40 3.04 29.96
C TYR A 164 25.35 2.97 31.18
N SER A 165 24.81 3.02 32.39
CA SER A 165 25.59 2.83 33.62
C SER A 165 25.96 1.37 33.90
N SER A 166 25.26 0.41 33.28
CA SER A 166 25.43 -1.03 33.48
C SER A 166 26.71 -1.58 32.83
N TYR A 167 27.04 -2.85 33.11
CA TYR A 167 28.27 -3.47 32.64
C TYR A 167 28.26 -3.84 31.14
N LEU A 168 27.07 -4.03 30.54
CA LEU A 168 26.93 -4.52 29.16
C LEU A 168 27.46 -3.54 28.09
N PRO A 169 27.12 -2.23 28.12
CA PRO A 169 27.67 -1.27 27.15
C PRO A 169 29.20 -1.13 27.26
N ARG A 170 29.74 -1.18 28.49
CA ARG A 170 31.18 -1.09 28.73
C ARG A 170 31.94 -2.27 28.15
N LEU A 171 31.37 -3.47 28.17
CA LEU A 171 31.95 -4.64 27.51
C LEU A 171 31.95 -4.49 25.99
N ALA A 172 30.87 -3.97 25.40
CA ALA A 172 30.79 -3.70 23.97
C ALA A 172 31.81 -2.63 23.52
N GLU A 173 31.97 -1.54 24.29
CA GLU A 173 32.99 -0.52 24.03
C GLU A 173 34.41 -1.06 24.14
N ASN A 174 34.69 -1.89 25.15
CA ASN A 174 36.01 -2.52 25.33
C ASN A 174 36.36 -3.51 24.21
N ASN A 175 35.37 -4.23 23.66
CA ASN A 175 35.56 -5.10 22.50
C ASN A 175 35.80 -4.29 21.21
N MET A 176 35.13 -3.14 21.06
CA MET A 176 35.38 -2.23 19.94
C MET A 176 36.76 -1.56 20.00
N THR A 177 37.27 -1.21 21.18
CA THR A 177 38.61 -0.61 21.33
C THR A 177 39.73 -1.62 21.09
N ASN A 178 39.55 -2.89 21.46
CA ASN A 178 40.52 -3.95 21.16
C ASN A 178 40.62 -4.29 19.65
N ASN A 179 39.55 -4.07 18.87
CA ASN A 179 39.57 -4.23 17.41
C ASN A 179 40.13 -3.01 16.65
N ARG A 180 40.57 -1.94 17.33
CA ARG A 180 41.34 -0.83 16.72
C ARG A 180 42.83 -1.15 16.55
N GLY A 181 43.16 -2.42 16.33
CA GLY A 181 44.49 -2.84 15.87
C GLY A 181 44.68 -2.45 14.40
N ASN A 182 45.28 -1.28 14.18
CA ASN A 182 45.54 -0.60 12.90
C ASN A 182 44.29 -0.06 12.19
N ASP A 183 44.25 1.27 12.01
CA ASP A 183 43.37 2.01 11.09
C ASP A 183 43.56 1.54 9.63
N ARG A 184 43.11 0.32 9.32
CA ARG A 184 42.81 -0.08 7.97
C ARG A 184 41.33 0.17 7.83
N GLU A 185 40.98 1.31 7.21
CA GLU A 185 39.69 1.41 6.50
C GLU A 185 39.43 0.05 5.87
N ILE A 186 38.28 -0.56 6.18
CA ILE A 186 37.85 -1.79 5.52
C ILE A 186 37.57 -1.38 4.07
N LYS A 187 38.63 -1.32 3.26
CA LYS A 187 38.58 -1.30 1.81
C LYS A 187 38.11 -2.68 1.43
N THR A 188 36.81 -2.92 1.56
CA THR A 188 36.17 -3.96 0.79
C THR A 188 36.60 -3.72 -0.65
N ASN A 189 36.97 -4.76 -1.38
CA ASN A 189 37.31 -4.70 -2.80
C ASN A 189 36.04 -4.35 -3.61
N ALA A 190 35.39 -3.23 -3.34
CA ALA A 190 34.26 -2.64 -4.04
C ALA A 190 34.62 -2.18 -5.46
N ASN A 191 35.84 -2.49 -5.94
CA ASN A 191 36.30 -2.22 -7.28
C ASN A 191 35.79 -3.22 -8.34
N HIS A 192 35.07 -4.28 -7.95
CA HIS A 192 34.37 -5.15 -8.92
C HIS A 192 32.90 -4.75 -9.04
N GLY A 193 32.65 -3.46 -9.31
CA GLY A 193 31.34 -3.03 -9.80
C GLY A 193 31.01 -3.76 -11.10
N ILE A 194 29.77 -4.22 -11.23
CA ILE A 194 29.26 -4.81 -12.47
C ILE A 194 29.58 -3.82 -13.62
N SER A 195 30.14 -4.34 -14.73
CA SER A 195 30.46 -3.50 -15.90
C SER A 195 29.26 -2.64 -16.30
N ARG A 196 29.50 -1.36 -16.60
CA ARG A 196 28.45 -0.41 -17.05
C ARG A 196 27.63 -0.97 -18.21
N TRP A 197 28.25 -1.75 -19.09
CA TRP A 197 27.58 -2.43 -20.19
C TRP A 197 26.63 -3.53 -19.73
N ASN A 198 27.01 -4.31 -18.71
CA ASN A 198 26.15 -5.35 -18.14
C ASN A 198 24.94 -4.75 -17.41
N ILE A 199 25.13 -3.61 -16.73
CA ILE A 199 24.03 -2.84 -16.12
C ILE A 199 23.04 -2.40 -17.21
N PHE A 200 23.55 -1.78 -18.29
CA PHE A 200 22.72 -1.38 -19.43
C PHE A 200 21.99 -2.57 -20.05
N LYS A 201 22.68 -3.69 -20.30
CA LYS A 201 22.08 -4.92 -20.87
C LYS A 201 20.97 -5.46 -19.97
N ALA A 202 21.15 -5.46 -18.66
CA ALA A 202 20.14 -5.89 -17.70
C ALA A 202 18.90 -4.96 -17.75
N CYS A 203 19.10 -3.63 -17.67
CA CYS A 203 18.02 -2.65 -17.79
C CYS A 203 17.27 -2.78 -19.12
N PHE A 204 18.00 -2.91 -20.23
CA PHE A 204 17.43 -3.06 -21.56
C PHE A 204 16.58 -4.33 -21.67
N SER A 205 17.10 -5.47 -21.21
CA SER A 205 16.35 -6.73 -21.22
C SER A 205 15.06 -6.68 -20.40
N ARG A 206 15.10 -5.98 -19.24
CA ARG A 206 13.92 -5.75 -18.41
C ARG A 206 12.88 -4.89 -19.12
N GLU A 207 13.29 -3.78 -19.73
CA GLU A 207 12.35 -2.89 -20.42
C GLU A 207 11.73 -3.56 -21.66
N VAL A 208 12.47 -4.41 -22.39
CA VAL A 208 11.91 -5.24 -23.48
C VAL A 208 10.83 -6.20 -22.95
N LEU A 209 11.08 -6.84 -21.81
CA LEU A 209 10.10 -7.72 -21.16
C LEU A 209 8.86 -6.93 -20.70
N LEU A 210 9.05 -5.74 -20.14
CA LEU A 210 7.95 -4.87 -19.72
C LEU A 210 7.13 -4.37 -20.92
N LEU A 211 7.76 -4.05 -22.05
CA LEU A 211 7.08 -3.69 -23.30
C LEU A 211 6.15 -4.82 -23.75
N LYS A 212 6.64 -6.07 -23.75
CA LYS A 212 5.85 -7.25 -24.14
C LYS A 212 4.66 -7.48 -23.20
N ARG A 213 4.85 -7.32 -21.89
CA ARG A 213 3.79 -7.53 -20.88
C ARG A 213 2.78 -6.37 -20.81
N ASN A 214 3.21 -5.15 -21.16
CA ASN A 214 2.36 -3.96 -21.24
C ASN A 214 1.84 -3.67 -22.66
N SER A 215 1.90 -4.65 -23.57
CA SER A 215 1.43 -4.52 -24.95
C SER A 215 -0.02 -4.01 -25.08
N PRO A 216 -0.99 -4.31 -24.18
CA PRO A 216 -2.35 -3.79 -24.33
C PRO A 216 -2.41 -2.25 -24.35
N LEU A 217 -1.52 -1.59 -23.60
CA LEU A 217 -1.47 -0.13 -23.54
C LEU A 217 -0.99 0.45 -24.88
N HIS A 218 0.05 -0.14 -25.49
CA HIS A 218 0.55 0.27 -26.80
C HIS A 218 -0.43 -0.05 -27.94
N ILE A 219 -1.15 -1.18 -27.86
CA ILE A 219 -2.22 -1.52 -28.80
C ILE A 219 -3.32 -0.45 -28.75
N PHE A 220 -3.79 -0.10 -27.54
CA PHE A 220 -4.82 0.92 -27.39
C PHE A 220 -4.39 2.29 -27.96
N LYS A 221 -3.14 2.71 -27.71
CA LYS A 221 -2.59 3.93 -28.32
C LYS A 221 -2.58 3.88 -29.85
N THR A 222 -2.15 2.77 -30.43
CA THR A 222 -2.10 2.59 -31.88
C THR A 222 -3.51 2.70 -32.48
N VAL A 223 -4.50 2.06 -31.86
CA VAL A 223 -5.91 2.16 -32.26
C VAL A 223 -6.44 3.60 -32.12
N GLN A 224 -6.11 4.29 -31.03
CA GLN A 224 -6.49 5.69 -30.83
C GLN A 224 -5.95 6.60 -31.94
N ILE A 225 -4.68 6.44 -32.33
CA ILE A 225 -4.05 7.21 -33.41
C ILE A 225 -4.73 6.93 -34.75
N ILE A 226 -5.06 5.67 -35.05
CA ILE A 226 -5.77 5.30 -36.27
C ILE A 226 -7.15 5.98 -36.33
N ILE A 227 -7.94 5.92 -35.25
CA ILE A 227 -9.26 6.57 -35.18
C ILE A 227 -9.11 8.08 -35.39
N LEU A 228 -8.15 8.71 -34.71
CA LEU A 228 -7.92 10.14 -34.83
C LEU A 228 -7.45 10.56 -36.23
N ALA A 229 -6.61 9.73 -36.87
CA ALA A 229 -6.17 9.94 -38.25
C ALA A 229 -7.35 9.91 -39.22
N PHE A 230 -8.29 8.96 -39.06
CA PHE A 230 -9.51 8.93 -39.86
C PHE A 230 -10.38 10.17 -39.65
N VAL A 231 -10.58 10.61 -38.41
CA VAL A 231 -11.35 11.83 -38.10
C VAL A 231 -10.73 13.07 -38.75
N ILE A 232 -9.41 13.25 -38.65
CA ILE A 232 -8.73 14.40 -39.28
C ILE A 232 -8.78 14.30 -40.82
N SER A 233 -8.64 13.10 -41.36
CA SER A 233 -8.68 12.88 -42.81
C SER A 233 -10.07 13.17 -43.41
N THR A 234 -11.15 12.90 -42.68
CA THR A 234 -12.52 13.25 -43.14
C THR A 234 -12.79 14.75 -43.05
N VAL A 235 -12.26 15.43 -42.02
CA VAL A 235 -12.40 16.89 -41.87
C VAL A 235 -11.68 17.63 -43.00
N PHE A 236 -10.47 17.19 -43.37
CA PHE A 236 -9.64 17.82 -44.40
C PHE A 236 -9.60 17.00 -45.69
N ILE A 237 -10.74 16.48 -46.15
CA ILE A 237 -10.77 15.64 -47.35
C ILE A 237 -10.31 16.40 -48.60
N ARG A 238 -9.47 15.76 -49.41
CA ARG A 238 -8.83 16.35 -50.60
C ARG A 238 -9.77 17.10 -51.55
N GLU A 239 -11.00 16.63 -51.71
CA GLU A 239 -12.00 17.26 -52.61
C GLU A 239 -12.31 18.72 -52.23
N ASN A 240 -12.13 19.11 -50.95
CA ASN A 240 -12.37 20.46 -50.45
C ASN A 240 -11.10 21.32 -50.33
N MET A 241 -9.95 20.81 -50.79
CA MET A 241 -8.61 21.36 -50.55
C MET A 241 -7.94 21.85 -51.86
N ASN A 242 -8.38 23.01 -52.36
CA ASN A 242 -7.82 23.67 -53.56
C ASN A 242 -6.45 24.32 -53.30
N HIS A 243 -5.72 24.73 -54.35
CA HIS A 243 -4.30 25.16 -54.23
C HIS A 243 -4.02 26.55 -54.81
N LYS A 244 -5.06 27.32 -55.13
CA LYS A 244 -4.94 28.57 -55.90
C LYS A 244 -5.01 29.84 -55.06
N THR A 245 -5.62 29.78 -53.88
CA THR A 245 -5.91 30.96 -53.06
C THR A 245 -5.22 30.91 -51.71
N ILE A 246 -5.00 32.09 -51.11
CA ILE A 246 -4.48 32.23 -49.73
C ILE A 246 -5.46 31.61 -48.72
N LEU A 247 -6.77 31.67 -48.98
CA LEU A 247 -7.80 31.04 -48.15
C LEU A 247 -7.64 29.52 -48.12
N ASP A 248 -7.31 28.90 -49.26
CA ASP A 248 -7.04 27.47 -49.30
C ASP A 248 -5.70 27.13 -48.62
N ALA A 249 -4.66 27.95 -48.80
CA ALA A 249 -3.39 27.80 -48.08
C ALA A 249 -3.58 27.79 -46.55
N ASN A 250 -4.50 28.59 -46.03
CA ASN A 250 -4.86 28.57 -44.61
C ASN A 250 -5.48 27.25 -44.16
N LYS A 251 -6.27 26.56 -45.00
CA LYS A 251 -6.81 25.23 -44.68
C LYS A 251 -5.70 24.19 -44.54
N TYR A 252 -4.74 24.19 -45.47
CA TYR A 252 -3.53 23.35 -45.39
C TYR A 252 -2.71 23.68 -44.14
N MET A 253 -2.49 24.95 -43.83
CA MET A 253 -1.77 25.34 -42.63
C MET A 253 -2.46 24.83 -41.35
N GLY A 254 -3.79 24.88 -41.31
CA GLY A 254 -4.60 24.35 -40.20
C GLY A 254 -4.46 22.83 -40.03
N SER A 255 -4.46 22.06 -41.12
CA SER A 255 -4.27 20.61 -41.04
C SER A 255 -2.84 20.23 -40.61
N LEU A 256 -1.82 20.94 -41.10
CA LEU A 256 -0.43 20.76 -40.67
C LEU A 256 -0.23 21.10 -39.18
N PHE A 257 -0.84 22.19 -38.70
CA PHE A 257 -0.84 22.53 -37.28
C PHE A 257 -1.47 21.42 -36.43
N MET A 258 -2.62 20.89 -36.84
CA MET A 258 -3.27 19.77 -36.15
C MET A 258 -2.39 18.52 -36.10
N ALA A 259 -1.67 18.20 -37.18
CA ALA A 259 -0.74 17.07 -37.21
C ALA A 259 0.39 17.23 -36.17
N ILE A 260 0.94 18.44 -36.03
CA ILE A 260 1.99 18.73 -35.03
C ILE A 260 1.43 18.69 -33.60
N VAL A 261 0.25 19.25 -33.37
CA VAL A 261 -0.46 19.20 -32.07
C VAL A 261 -0.68 17.75 -31.64
N ILE A 262 -1.14 16.89 -32.55
CA ILE A 262 -1.40 15.48 -32.26
C ILE A 262 -0.10 14.71 -31.98
N ALA A 263 0.94 14.95 -32.78
CA ALA A 263 2.27 14.36 -32.55
C ALA A 263 2.86 14.78 -31.20
N ASN A 264 2.63 16.03 -30.78
CA ASN A 264 3.04 16.49 -29.45
C ASN A 264 2.20 15.83 -28.35
N PHE A 265 0.88 15.91 -28.42
CA PHE A 265 -0.01 15.41 -27.37
C PHE A 265 0.15 13.90 -27.13
N ASN A 266 0.43 13.11 -28.17
CA ASN A 266 0.67 11.69 -28.03
C ASN A 266 1.86 11.36 -27.10
N GLY A 267 2.88 12.21 -27.09
CA GLY A 267 4.03 12.08 -26.18
C GLY A 267 3.67 12.25 -24.70
N MET A 268 2.54 12.90 -24.36
CA MET A 268 2.11 13.15 -22.97
C MET A 268 1.85 11.85 -22.19
N THR A 269 1.57 10.76 -22.92
CA THR A 269 1.39 9.42 -22.36
C THR A 269 2.63 8.88 -21.62
N GLU A 270 3.83 9.41 -21.90
CA GLU A 270 5.07 9.06 -21.19
C GLU A 270 5.04 9.46 -19.70
N ILE A 271 4.22 10.44 -19.30
CA ILE A 271 4.11 10.85 -17.89
C ILE A 271 3.65 9.67 -17.04
N ALA A 272 2.54 9.04 -17.45
CA ALA A 272 1.95 7.93 -16.70
C ALA A 272 2.89 6.71 -16.64
N MET A 273 3.63 6.43 -17.72
CA MET A 273 4.61 5.34 -17.75
C MET A 273 5.80 5.62 -16.83
N THR A 274 6.31 6.85 -16.85
CA THR A 274 7.45 7.26 -16.02
C THR A 274 7.06 7.26 -14.54
N MET A 275 5.87 7.75 -14.20
CA MET A 275 5.33 7.73 -12.83
C MET A 275 5.29 6.33 -12.23
N LYS A 276 4.88 5.32 -13.01
CA LYS A 276 4.88 3.92 -12.56
C LYS A 276 6.29 3.34 -12.33
N ARG A 277 7.31 3.88 -13.01
CA ARG A 277 8.71 3.42 -12.90
C ARG A 277 9.48 4.10 -11.77
N LEU A 278 9.13 5.34 -11.41
CA LEU A 278 9.89 6.14 -10.44
C LEU A 278 10.11 5.45 -9.08
N PRO A 279 9.10 4.84 -8.43
CA PRO A 279 9.31 4.22 -7.11
C PRO A 279 10.31 3.06 -7.13
N THR A 280 10.23 2.20 -8.16
CA THR A 280 11.16 1.07 -8.31
C THR A 280 12.57 1.56 -8.68
N PHE A 281 12.67 2.62 -9.48
CA PHE A 281 13.97 3.24 -9.79
C PHE A 281 14.64 3.81 -8.54
N TYR A 282 13.95 4.60 -7.71
CA TYR A 282 14.54 5.18 -6.51
C TYR A 282 14.99 4.09 -5.51
N LYS A 283 14.17 3.05 -5.31
CA LYS A 283 14.54 1.87 -4.50
C LYS A 283 15.84 1.23 -5.00
N GLN A 284 15.94 0.99 -6.32
CA GLN A 284 17.12 0.34 -6.91
C GLN A 284 18.35 1.25 -6.97
N ARG A 285 18.16 2.56 -7.14
CA ARG A 285 19.24 3.54 -7.09
C ARG A 285 19.89 3.55 -5.71
N GLU A 286 19.09 3.54 -4.65
CA GLU A 286 19.58 3.58 -3.27
C GLU A 286 20.23 2.26 -2.83
N LEU A 287 19.70 1.12 -3.27
CA LEU A 287 20.22 -0.20 -2.86
C LEU A 287 21.36 -0.73 -3.74
N LEU A 288 21.29 -0.51 -5.06
CA LEU A 288 22.19 -1.11 -6.04
C LEU A 288 23.08 -0.08 -6.74
N ALA A 289 23.05 1.18 -6.29
CA ALA A 289 23.72 2.30 -6.95
C ALA A 289 23.40 2.39 -8.46
N LEU A 290 22.18 2.03 -8.86
CA LEU A 290 21.77 2.01 -10.27
C LEU A 290 21.80 3.44 -10.84
N PRO A 291 22.63 3.71 -11.87
CA PRO A 291 22.73 5.06 -12.41
C PRO A 291 21.51 5.39 -13.29
N GLY A 292 21.08 6.66 -13.25
CA GLY A 292 19.89 7.12 -13.98
C GLY A 292 20.01 6.96 -15.50
N TRP A 293 21.22 7.16 -16.03
CA TRP A 293 21.49 7.03 -17.47
C TRP A 293 21.21 5.63 -18.02
N ALA A 294 21.43 4.55 -17.25
CA ALA A 294 21.28 3.19 -17.73
C ALA A 294 19.80 2.83 -17.97
N LEU A 295 18.92 3.28 -17.06
CA LEU A 295 17.49 3.13 -17.23
C LEU A 295 16.97 4.01 -18.38
N LEU A 296 17.36 5.28 -18.42
CA LEU A 296 16.83 6.21 -19.40
C LEU A 296 17.25 5.86 -20.83
N SER A 297 18.52 5.50 -21.03
CA SER A 297 19.01 5.08 -22.36
C SER A 297 18.27 3.84 -22.87
N SER A 298 17.97 2.89 -21.99
CA SER A 298 17.15 1.71 -22.32
C SER A 298 15.76 2.11 -22.80
N ILE A 299 15.10 3.03 -22.07
CA ILE A 299 13.76 3.53 -22.42
C ILE A 299 13.78 4.30 -23.74
N TYR A 300 14.77 5.18 -23.93
CA TYR A 300 14.91 5.97 -25.15
C TYR A 300 15.03 5.08 -26.39
N ILE A 301 15.91 4.07 -26.35
CA ILE A 301 16.14 3.14 -27.47
C ILE A 301 14.88 2.32 -27.78
N ILE A 302 14.14 1.88 -26.76
CA ILE A 302 12.91 1.10 -26.94
C ILE A 302 11.76 1.95 -27.48
N ASN A 303 11.71 3.24 -27.15
CA ASN A 303 10.66 4.13 -27.61
C ASN A 303 10.88 4.63 -29.06
N LEU A 304 12.10 4.58 -29.60
CA LEU A 304 12.39 4.91 -31.01
C LEU A 304 11.51 4.11 -32.00
N PRO A 305 11.50 2.76 -32.00
CA PRO A 305 10.67 1.99 -32.95
C PRO A 305 9.18 2.22 -32.75
N MET A 306 8.71 2.39 -31.50
CA MET A 306 7.30 2.68 -31.23
C MET A 306 6.87 4.03 -31.84
N SER A 307 7.70 5.05 -31.65
CA SER A 307 7.46 6.38 -32.22
C SER A 307 7.49 6.38 -33.75
N LEU A 308 8.38 5.59 -34.37
CA LEU A 308 8.42 5.39 -35.83
C LEU A 308 7.11 4.77 -36.35
N ILE A 309 6.60 3.75 -35.68
CA ILE A 309 5.34 3.09 -36.06
C ILE A 309 4.17 4.09 -35.93
N GLU A 310 4.07 4.79 -34.81
CA GLU A 310 2.95 5.71 -34.53
C GLU A 310 2.92 6.89 -35.51
N THR A 311 4.07 7.52 -35.76
CA THR A 311 4.19 8.64 -36.72
C THR A 311 4.07 8.17 -38.18
N GLY A 312 4.54 6.95 -38.49
CA GLY A 312 4.42 6.33 -39.80
C GLY A 312 2.97 6.03 -40.16
N LEU A 313 2.22 5.44 -39.21
CA LEU A 313 0.79 5.21 -39.36
C LEU A 313 0.03 6.51 -39.57
N TRP A 314 0.28 7.52 -38.72
CA TRP A 314 -0.35 8.84 -38.86
C TRP A 314 -0.14 9.45 -40.25
N THR A 315 1.12 9.54 -40.69
CA THR A 315 1.45 10.13 -42.01
C THR A 315 0.87 9.32 -43.16
N SER A 316 0.96 7.99 -43.12
CA SER A 316 0.43 7.13 -44.18
C SER A 316 -1.09 7.27 -44.37
N LEU A 317 -1.84 7.41 -43.27
CA LEU A 317 -3.30 7.50 -43.30
C LEU A 317 -3.80 8.90 -43.67
N THR A 318 -3.08 9.94 -43.28
CA THR A 318 -3.53 11.33 -43.46
C THR A 318 -3.00 11.98 -44.74
N TYR A 319 -1.77 11.67 -45.15
CA TYR A 319 -1.04 12.53 -46.09
C TYR A 319 -1.69 12.64 -47.48
N TYR A 320 -1.95 11.49 -48.10
CA TYR A 320 -2.55 11.44 -49.43
C TYR A 320 -4.07 11.70 -49.41
N VAL A 321 -4.74 11.42 -48.29
CA VAL A 321 -6.18 11.65 -48.13
C VAL A 321 -6.49 13.14 -47.99
N ILE A 322 -5.62 13.90 -47.32
CA ILE A 322 -5.74 15.35 -47.19
C ILE A 322 -5.36 16.07 -48.49
N GLY A 323 -4.45 15.50 -49.27
CA GLY A 323 -4.01 16.07 -50.55
C GLY A 323 -2.74 16.92 -50.48
N TYR A 324 -1.84 16.64 -49.54
CA TYR A 324 -0.50 17.25 -49.52
C TYR A 324 0.31 16.89 -50.79
N SER A 325 1.53 17.41 -50.91
CA SER A 325 2.36 17.20 -52.11
C SER A 325 2.46 15.72 -52.51
N PRO A 326 2.17 15.34 -53.77
CA PRO A 326 2.17 13.93 -54.17
C PRO A 326 3.58 13.31 -54.16
N SER A 327 4.63 14.10 -54.02
CA SER A 327 6.02 13.63 -54.02
C SER A 327 6.35 12.75 -52.80
N PHE A 328 6.86 11.55 -53.06
CA PHE A 328 7.32 10.64 -52.01
C PHE A 328 8.43 11.26 -51.14
N VAL A 329 9.30 12.10 -51.72
CA VAL A 329 10.36 12.78 -50.97
C VAL A 329 9.74 13.71 -49.91
N ARG A 330 8.72 14.49 -50.28
CA ARG A 330 8.03 15.40 -49.35
C ARG A 330 7.18 14.65 -48.31
N PHE A 331 6.67 13.48 -48.67
CA PHE A 331 6.06 12.55 -47.70
C PHE A 331 7.06 12.14 -46.62
N THR A 332 8.24 11.64 -47.03
CA THR A 332 9.28 11.22 -46.06
C THR A 332 9.81 12.38 -45.22
N GLN A 333 9.87 13.58 -45.79
CA GLN A 333 10.23 14.81 -45.08
C GLN A 333 9.20 15.18 -44.01
N GLN A 334 7.90 15.17 -44.33
CA GLN A 334 6.85 15.42 -43.33
C GLN A 334 6.85 14.35 -42.23
N PHE A 335 7.03 13.07 -42.59
CA PHE A 335 7.22 11.99 -41.63
C PHE A 335 8.40 12.25 -40.68
N LEU A 336 9.55 12.65 -41.22
CA LEU A 336 10.74 12.94 -40.42
C LEU A 336 10.50 14.06 -39.40
N VAL A 337 9.81 15.13 -39.80
CA VAL A 337 9.48 16.25 -38.88
C VAL A 337 8.52 15.81 -37.78
N LEU A 338 7.46 15.07 -38.12
CA LEU A 338 6.51 14.57 -37.12
C LEU A 338 7.16 13.56 -36.17
N PHE A 339 8.05 12.71 -36.68
CA PHE A 339 8.87 11.81 -35.86
C PHE A 339 9.79 12.59 -34.91
N ALA A 340 10.50 13.60 -35.40
CA ALA A 340 11.37 14.45 -34.56
C ALA A 340 10.56 15.20 -33.48
N MET A 341 9.39 15.72 -33.84
CA MET A 341 8.46 16.38 -32.90
C MET A 341 7.97 15.41 -31.82
N HIS A 342 7.63 14.19 -32.20
CA HIS A 342 7.17 13.17 -31.27
C HIS A 342 8.29 12.73 -30.31
N GLN A 343 9.52 12.56 -30.81
CA GLN A 343 10.71 12.28 -29.98
C GLN A 343 11.03 13.40 -29.00
N MET A 344 10.91 14.65 -29.45
CA MET A 344 11.05 15.82 -28.58
C MET A 344 9.99 15.81 -27.48
N SER A 345 8.72 15.58 -27.85
CA SER A 345 7.59 15.54 -26.92
C SER A 345 7.76 14.45 -25.85
N MET A 346 8.11 13.23 -26.25
CA MET A 346 8.37 12.13 -25.30
C MET A 346 9.48 12.48 -24.31
N GLY A 347 10.55 13.14 -24.76
CA GLY A 347 11.63 13.62 -23.89
C GLY A 347 11.15 14.69 -22.89
N LEU A 348 10.43 15.70 -23.37
CA LEU A 348 9.88 16.78 -22.56
C LEU A 348 8.97 16.24 -21.45
N TYR A 349 7.99 15.41 -21.79
CA TYR A 349 7.03 14.90 -20.82
C TYR A 349 7.65 13.92 -19.80
N ARG A 350 8.70 13.21 -20.20
CA ARG A 350 9.49 12.39 -19.27
C ARG A 350 10.26 13.26 -18.27
N PHE A 351 10.83 14.36 -18.73
CA PHE A 351 11.48 15.35 -17.85
C PHE A 351 10.49 15.98 -16.86
N LEU A 352 9.30 16.36 -17.33
CA LEU A 352 8.25 16.89 -16.47
C LEU A 352 7.74 15.88 -15.45
N ALA A 353 7.67 14.60 -15.83
CA ALA A 353 7.37 13.53 -14.89
C ALA A 353 8.48 13.41 -13.82
N ALA A 354 9.76 13.43 -14.22
CA ALA A 354 10.86 13.36 -13.27
C ALA A 354 10.82 14.51 -12.24
N ILE A 355 10.51 15.74 -12.68
CA ILE A 355 10.37 16.92 -11.80
C ILE A 355 9.10 16.86 -10.95
N GLY A 356 7.96 16.52 -11.56
CA GLY A 356 6.66 16.61 -10.92
C GLY A 356 6.47 15.63 -9.76
N ARG A 357 7.22 14.51 -9.73
CA ARG A 357 7.23 13.43 -8.71
C ARG A 357 5.89 12.72 -8.44
N THR A 358 4.77 13.36 -8.73
CA THR A 358 3.40 12.87 -8.59
C THR A 358 2.67 13.06 -9.92
N GLN A 359 1.69 12.19 -10.20
CA GLN A 359 0.91 12.26 -11.43
C GLN A 359 0.17 13.60 -11.57
N VAL A 360 -0.40 14.11 -10.46
CA VAL A 360 -1.19 15.35 -10.44
C VAL A 360 -0.32 16.56 -10.77
N MET A 361 0.81 16.73 -10.08
CA MET A 361 1.73 17.85 -10.33
C MET A 361 2.31 17.79 -11.74
N SER A 362 2.70 16.61 -12.21
CA SER A 362 3.24 16.41 -13.55
C SER A 362 2.23 16.79 -14.64
N ASN A 363 0.96 16.42 -14.47
CA ASN A 363 -0.11 16.79 -15.39
C ASN A 363 -0.35 18.31 -15.40
N MET A 364 -0.38 18.96 -14.23
CA MET A 364 -0.54 20.41 -14.13
C MET A 364 0.59 21.17 -14.85
N LEU A 365 1.85 20.81 -14.55
CA LEU A 365 3.02 21.40 -15.21
C LEU A 365 2.98 21.19 -16.73
N SER A 366 2.57 20.00 -17.16
CA SER A 366 2.47 19.63 -18.56
C SER A 366 1.45 20.48 -19.32
N VAL A 367 0.28 20.76 -18.72
CA VAL A 367 -0.74 21.61 -19.36
C VAL A 367 -0.25 23.06 -19.48
N VAL A 368 0.40 23.61 -18.44
CA VAL A 368 0.94 24.98 -18.47
C VAL A 368 2.00 25.11 -19.57
N ILE A 369 2.93 24.15 -19.65
CA ILE A 369 3.99 24.15 -20.67
C ILE A 369 3.42 23.93 -22.08
N LEU A 370 2.40 23.08 -22.22
CA LEU A 370 1.72 22.86 -23.50
C LEU A 370 1.12 24.17 -24.04
N ILE A 371 0.41 24.91 -23.19
CA ILE A 371 -0.18 26.20 -23.56
C ILE A 371 0.91 27.19 -23.99
N ALA A 372 2.01 27.27 -23.25
CA ALA A 372 3.14 28.13 -23.60
C ALA A 372 3.74 27.75 -24.97
N ILE A 373 4.00 26.46 -25.21
CA ILE A 373 4.54 25.95 -26.47
C ILE A 373 3.63 26.30 -27.65
N TYR A 374 2.30 26.22 -27.50
CA TYR A 374 1.33 26.55 -28.55
C TYR A 374 1.21 28.05 -28.82
N ILE A 375 1.22 28.89 -27.78
CA ILE A 375 1.20 30.35 -27.95
C ILE A 375 2.43 30.83 -28.73
N PHE A 376 3.60 30.30 -28.38
CA PHE A 376 4.86 30.68 -29.03
C PHE A 376 5.17 29.92 -30.33
N GLY A 377 4.33 28.97 -30.74
CA GLY A 377 4.58 28.08 -31.89
C GLY A 377 4.43 28.73 -33.28
N GLY A 378 4.07 30.01 -33.36
CA GLY A 378 3.99 30.76 -34.62
C GLY A 378 2.67 30.63 -35.40
N PHE A 379 1.79 29.70 -35.04
CA PHE A 379 0.48 29.52 -35.69
C PHE A 379 -0.63 30.37 -35.04
N VAL A 380 -0.73 30.34 -33.70
CA VAL A 380 -1.76 31.10 -32.95
C VAL A 380 -1.43 32.60 -32.97
N ILE A 381 -0.17 32.94 -32.70
CA ILE A 381 0.36 34.30 -32.78
C ILE A 381 1.57 34.25 -33.73
N SER A 382 1.54 35.08 -34.77
CA SER A 382 2.69 35.26 -35.67
C SER A 382 3.86 35.89 -34.91
N LYS A 383 5.09 35.52 -35.29
CA LYS A 383 6.33 36.07 -34.73
C LYS A 383 6.35 37.60 -34.77
N ASP A 384 5.89 38.18 -35.89
CA ASP A 384 5.95 39.63 -36.12
C ASP A 384 4.93 40.41 -35.28
N ASN A 385 3.89 39.72 -34.79
CA ASN A 385 2.89 40.28 -33.88
C ASN A 385 3.30 40.16 -32.39
N LEU A 386 4.37 39.45 -32.08
CA LEU A 386 4.89 39.35 -30.72
C LEU A 386 5.65 40.63 -30.35
N GLN A 387 5.38 41.13 -29.15
CA GLN A 387 6.15 42.22 -28.56
C GLN A 387 7.64 41.85 -28.51
N PRO A 388 8.58 42.80 -28.75
CA PRO A 388 10.01 42.49 -28.87
C PRO A 388 10.59 41.69 -27.70
N TRP A 389 10.12 41.95 -26.47
CA TRP A 389 10.57 41.24 -25.27
C TRP A 389 10.03 39.79 -25.13
N LEU A 390 9.04 39.40 -25.93
CA LEU A 390 8.48 38.03 -25.99
C LEU A 390 9.02 37.22 -27.18
N GLN A 391 9.76 37.86 -28.11
CA GLN A 391 10.21 37.20 -29.34
C GLN A 391 11.21 36.04 -29.08
N TRP A 392 11.92 36.04 -27.96
CA TRP A 392 12.77 34.90 -27.58
C TRP A 392 11.94 33.63 -27.31
N GLY A 393 10.70 33.77 -26.84
CA GLY A 393 9.79 32.65 -26.59
C GLY A 393 9.46 31.86 -27.85
N TYR A 394 9.35 32.56 -28.99
CA TYR A 394 9.19 31.94 -30.31
C TYR A 394 10.36 30.99 -30.64
N TRP A 395 11.59 31.43 -30.40
CA TRP A 395 12.79 30.63 -30.67
C TRP A 395 13.06 29.55 -29.62
N ALA A 396 12.56 29.73 -28.40
CA ALA A 396 12.63 28.72 -27.35
C ALA A 396 11.62 27.58 -27.55
N SER A 397 10.50 27.83 -28.24
CA SER A 397 9.47 26.82 -28.47
C SER A 397 9.91 25.81 -29.54
N PRO A 398 9.92 24.50 -29.22
CA PRO A 398 10.22 23.47 -30.23
C PRO A 398 9.13 23.38 -31.30
N PHE A 399 7.89 23.79 -30.98
CA PHE A 399 6.76 23.79 -31.91
C PHE A 399 6.99 24.72 -33.10
N THR A 400 7.69 25.83 -32.90
CA THR A 400 8.09 26.77 -33.94
C THR A 400 8.87 26.10 -35.06
N TYR A 401 9.84 25.26 -34.70
CA TYR A 401 10.68 24.58 -35.69
C TYR A 401 9.89 23.50 -36.44
N ALA A 402 8.99 22.79 -35.77
CA ALA A 402 8.08 21.84 -36.42
C ALA A 402 7.14 22.55 -37.40
N GLN A 403 6.50 23.66 -36.98
CA GLN A 403 5.58 24.42 -37.82
C GLN A 403 6.27 24.97 -39.06
N ASN A 404 7.46 25.57 -38.91
CA ASN A 404 8.24 26.06 -40.04
C ASN A 404 8.66 24.94 -40.99
N ALA A 405 9.17 23.81 -40.48
CA ALA A 405 9.64 22.72 -41.32
C ALA A 405 8.50 22.08 -42.15
N VAL A 406 7.35 21.83 -41.52
CA VAL A 406 6.19 21.25 -42.21
C VAL A 406 5.59 22.26 -43.20
N ALA A 407 5.53 23.55 -42.87
CA ALA A 407 5.05 24.60 -43.77
C ALA A 407 5.98 24.79 -44.99
N LEU A 408 7.30 24.83 -44.79
CA LEU A 408 8.29 24.89 -45.87
C LEU A 408 8.16 23.68 -46.82
N ASN A 409 7.97 22.49 -46.25
CA ASN A 409 7.81 21.25 -47.02
C ASN A 409 6.55 21.23 -47.91
N GLU A 410 5.47 21.91 -47.52
CA GLU A 410 4.24 21.97 -48.32
C GLU A 410 4.19 23.18 -49.25
N PHE A 411 4.47 24.39 -48.76
CA PHE A 411 4.22 25.64 -49.50
C PHE A 411 5.31 26.01 -50.51
N LEU A 412 6.49 25.38 -50.46
CA LEU A 412 7.52 25.51 -51.51
C LEU A 412 7.32 24.50 -52.66
N ASP A 413 6.15 23.85 -52.74
CA ASP A 413 5.79 22.96 -53.84
C ASP A 413 5.41 23.74 -55.09
N GLU A 414 5.69 23.18 -56.28
CA GLU A 414 5.34 23.80 -57.56
C GLU A 414 3.84 24.05 -57.69
N ARG A 415 2.98 23.27 -57.01
CA ARG A 415 1.52 23.50 -56.97
C ARG A 415 1.13 24.86 -56.40
N TRP A 416 1.96 25.44 -55.53
CA TRP A 416 1.74 26.75 -54.92
C TRP A 416 2.41 27.90 -55.72
N ALA A 417 2.99 27.61 -56.89
CA ALA A 417 3.66 28.58 -57.75
C ALA A 417 2.73 29.49 -58.57
N THR A 418 1.44 29.53 -58.23
CA THR A 418 0.50 30.49 -58.83
C THR A 418 0.99 31.91 -58.54
N GLU A 419 1.10 32.75 -59.56
CA GLU A 419 1.63 34.11 -59.43
C GLU A 419 0.70 34.98 -58.58
N LEU A 420 1.24 35.54 -57.50
CA LEU A 420 0.56 36.47 -56.62
C LEU A 420 1.58 37.45 -56.06
N TYR A 421 1.42 38.74 -56.35
CA TYR A 421 2.32 39.79 -55.88
C TYR A 421 1.85 40.33 -54.53
N TYR A 422 2.56 39.94 -53.47
CA TYR A 422 2.36 40.46 -52.11
C TYR A 422 3.72 40.65 -51.43
N GLU A 423 4.09 41.87 -51.03
CA GLU A 423 5.36 42.20 -50.33
C GLU A 423 6.60 41.45 -50.86
N ASN A 424 6.88 41.54 -52.16
CA ASN A 424 7.99 40.84 -52.85
C ASN A 424 7.92 39.30 -52.84
N ALA A 425 6.78 38.68 -52.50
CA ALA A 425 6.51 37.28 -52.80
C ALA A 425 6.05 37.14 -54.26
N LYS A 426 6.61 36.15 -54.97
CA LYS A 426 6.26 35.86 -56.38
C LYS A 426 5.17 34.79 -56.50
N THR A 427 4.99 33.98 -55.47
CA THR A 427 4.09 32.82 -55.46
C THR A 427 3.17 32.84 -54.24
N VAL A 428 1.98 32.25 -54.36
CA VAL A 428 1.03 32.11 -53.24
C VAL A 428 1.67 31.41 -52.04
N GLY A 429 2.52 30.40 -52.27
CA GLY A 429 3.24 29.67 -51.23
C GLY A 429 4.22 30.53 -50.41
N VAL A 430 4.97 31.42 -51.06
CA VAL A 430 5.88 32.35 -50.34
C VAL A 430 5.07 33.46 -49.66
N ALA A 431 3.96 33.89 -50.26
CA ALA A 431 3.08 34.90 -49.68
C ALA A 431 2.47 34.44 -48.35
N ILE A 432 1.96 33.20 -48.24
CA ILE A 432 1.40 32.69 -46.99
C ILE A 432 2.44 32.55 -45.88
N LEU A 433 3.68 32.15 -46.21
CA LEU A 433 4.77 32.06 -45.24
C LEU A 433 5.10 33.44 -44.65
N LYS A 434 5.18 34.49 -45.50
CA LYS A 434 5.40 35.87 -45.04
C LYS A 434 4.24 36.42 -44.22
N ILE A 435 2.99 36.23 -44.66
CA ILE A 435 1.78 36.68 -43.92
C ILE A 435 1.74 36.08 -42.51
N ARG A 436 2.24 34.85 -42.35
CA ARG A 436 2.29 34.14 -41.06
C ARG A 436 3.58 34.36 -40.28
N GLY A 437 4.52 35.19 -40.76
CA GLY A 437 5.81 35.43 -40.11
C GLY A 437 6.69 34.17 -40.00
N LEU A 438 6.54 33.23 -40.95
CA LEU A 438 7.29 31.98 -41.03
C LEU A 438 8.53 32.14 -41.92
N LEU A 439 9.48 31.22 -41.75
CA LEU A 439 10.71 31.17 -42.54
C LEU A 439 10.39 30.81 -44.00
N THR A 440 11.15 31.39 -44.95
CA THR A 440 10.88 31.26 -46.39
C THR A 440 11.95 30.47 -47.16
N GLU A 441 13.17 30.35 -46.63
CA GLU A 441 14.29 29.71 -47.35
C GLU A 441 14.37 28.21 -47.05
N TRP A 442 14.67 27.41 -48.08
CA TRP A 442 14.66 25.94 -47.97
C TRP A 442 15.69 25.38 -46.99
N HIS A 443 16.85 26.03 -46.83
CA HIS A 443 17.90 25.54 -45.93
C HIS A 443 17.42 25.45 -44.46
N TRP A 444 16.42 26.26 -44.07
CA TRP A 444 15.84 26.23 -42.73
C TRP A 444 15.13 24.93 -42.40
N TYR A 445 14.64 24.20 -43.40
CA TYR A 445 13.99 22.90 -43.20
C TYR A 445 14.90 21.94 -42.41
N TRP A 446 16.14 21.76 -42.87
CA TRP A 446 17.09 20.85 -42.22
C TRP A 446 17.57 21.38 -40.86
N ILE A 447 17.74 22.70 -40.73
CA ILE A 447 18.09 23.33 -39.44
C ILE A 447 16.99 23.06 -38.41
N CYS A 448 15.72 23.24 -38.77
CA CYS A 448 14.58 22.95 -37.90
C CYS A 448 14.55 21.48 -37.45
N VAL A 449 14.78 20.53 -38.36
CA VAL A 449 14.83 19.10 -38.03
C VAL A 449 15.96 18.79 -37.04
N ILE A 450 17.16 19.33 -37.27
CA ILE A 450 18.31 19.14 -36.38
C ILE A 450 18.02 19.72 -34.99
N ILE A 451 17.42 20.92 -34.92
CA ILE A 451 17.05 21.56 -33.65
C ILE A 451 16.02 20.73 -32.88
N LEU A 452 15.01 20.16 -33.55
CA LEU A 452 14.02 19.29 -32.90
C LEU A 452 14.66 18.04 -32.27
N PHE A 453 15.57 17.37 -32.98
CA PHE A 453 16.34 16.26 -32.40
C PHE A 453 17.25 16.72 -31.25
N GLY A 454 17.84 17.91 -31.38
CA GLY A 454 18.61 18.57 -30.31
C GLY A 454 17.79 18.73 -29.03
N PHE A 455 16.55 19.24 -29.12
CA PHE A 455 15.65 19.33 -27.98
C PHE A 455 15.35 17.97 -27.36
N SER A 456 15.12 16.94 -28.17
CA SER A 456 14.90 15.57 -27.66
C SER A 456 16.10 15.10 -26.83
N ILE A 457 17.33 15.28 -27.31
CA ILE A 457 18.56 14.90 -26.58
C ILE A 457 18.68 15.71 -25.29
N VAL A 458 18.48 17.03 -25.35
CA VAL A 458 18.57 17.93 -24.18
C VAL A 458 17.59 17.51 -23.09
N PHE A 459 16.30 17.28 -23.41
CA PHE A 459 15.32 16.86 -22.40
C PHE A 459 15.64 15.49 -21.80
N ASN A 460 16.20 14.56 -22.58
CA ASN A 460 16.67 13.29 -22.04
C ASN A 460 17.85 13.50 -21.06
N ILE A 461 18.84 14.32 -21.42
CA ILE A 461 19.96 14.65 -20.52
C ILE A 461 19.46 15.32 -19.24
N LEU A 462 18.56 16.30 -19.36
CA LEU A 462 17.94 16.96 -18.20
C LEU A 462 17.15 15.98 -17.33
N THR A 463 16.53 14.96 -17.91
CA THR A 463 15.88 13.88 -17.16
C THR A 463 16.89 13.07 -16.36
N ILE A 464 18.07 12.75 -16.93
CA ILE A 464 19.14 12.07 -16.19
C ILE A 464 19.56 12.91 -14.98
N PHE A 465 19.83 14.20 -15.21
CA PHE A 465 20.17 15.13 -14.12
C PHE A 465 19.06 15.20 -13.06
N ALA A 466 17.80 15.32 -13.46
CA ALA A 466 16.68 15.30 -12.52
C ALA A 466 16.66 14.01 -11.69
N LEU A 467 16.84 12.85 -12.33
CA LEU A 467 16.82 11.55 -11.66
C LEU A 467 18.07 11.27 -10.81
N GLU A 468 19.21 11.89 -11.08
CA GLU A 468 20.44 11.70 -10.31
C GLU A 468 20.51 12.65 -9.12
N PHE A 469 20.13 13.92 -9.28
CA PHE A 469 20.27 14.94 -8.24
C PHE A 469 19.05 15.06 -7.32
N MET A 470 17.88 14.57 -7.72
CA MET A 470 16.69 14.61 -6.87
C MET A 470 16.67 13.45 -5.89
N ASN A 471 16.42 13.75 -4.61
CA ASN A 471 16.20 12.74 -3.57
C ASN A 471 14.90 11.98 -3.82
N SER A 472 14.84 10.74 -3.32
CA SER A 472 13.62 9.93 -3.37
C SER A 472 12.45 10.69 -2.74
N PRO A 473 11.27 10.72 -3.38
CA PRO A 473 10.07 11.35 -2.82
C PRO A 473 9.62 10.73 -1.49
N HIS A 474 10.09 9.51 -1.16
CA HIS A 474 9.76 8.79 0.06
C HIS A 474 10.78 8.95 1.19
N ASN A 475 11.72 9.89 1.09
CA ASN A 475 12.51 10.25 2.26
C ASN A 475 11.59 10.93 3.28
N HIS A 476 11.03 10.12 4.18
CA HIS A 476 10.69 10.53 5.52
C HIS A 476 11.99 10.97 6.21
N GLN A 477 12.47 12.16 5.85
CA GLN A 477 13.17 12.96 6.83
C GLN A 477 12.11 13.24 7.89
N VAL A 478 12.11 12.43 8.94
CA VAL A 478 11.67 12.91 10.25
C VAL A 478 12.54 14.13 10.47
N LYS A 479 12.02 15.32 10.13
CA LYS A 479 12.52 16.56 10.69
C LYS A 479 12.23 16.43 12.17
N ILE A 480 13.15 15.80 12.88
CA ILE A 480 13.30 15.99 14.31
C ILE A 480 13.74 17.43 14.41
N ASN A 481 12.77 18.34 14.29
CA ASN A 481 12.86 19.57 15.04
C ASN A 481 12.88 19.10 16.48
N ALA A 482 14.09 18.85 16.98
CA ALA A 482 14.39 18.90 18.40
C ALA A 482 14.21 20.36 18.84
N THR A 483 13.02 20.93 18.62
CA THR A 483 12.45 21.85 19.57
C THR A 483 12.34 21.01 20.83
N LYS A 484 13.36 21.16 21.69
CA LYS A 484 13.24 21.09 23.13
C LYS A 484 12.00 21.90 23.48
N ILE A 485 10.82 21.29 23.39
CA ILE A 485 9.66 21.76 24.09
C ILE A 485 10.05 21.46 25.52
N ASN A 486 10.62 22.45 26.18
CA ASN A 486 10.60 22.55 27.63
C ASN A 486 9.13 22.37 27.99
N MET A 487 8.71 21.14 28.25
CA MET A 487 7.53 20.89 29.05
C MET A 487 7.90 21.43 30.42
N GLU A 488 7.60 22.71 30.63
CA GLU A 488 7.38 23.22 31.96
C GLU A 488 6.35 22.30 32.60
N TYR A 489 6.84 21.38 33.43
CA TYR A 489 6.06 20.68 34.42
C TYR A 489 5.44 21.74 35.33
N LYS A 490 4.28 22.26 34.92
CA LYS A 490 3.34 22.85 35.87
C LYS A 490 2.87 21.70 36.75
N ASN A 491 3.52 21.59 37.91
CA ASN A 491 3.00 20.90 39.08
C ASN A 491 1.66 21.54 39.46
N GLN A 492 0.59 21.19 38.74
CA GLN A 492 -0.75 21.32 39.25
C GLN A 492 -0.90 20.22 40.29
N LYS A 493 -0.86 20.64 41.56
CA LYS A 493 -1.35 19.89 42.70
C LYS A 493 -2.67 19.25 42.30
N VAL A 494 -2.67 17.93 42.15
CA VAL A 494 -3.87 17.11 42.09
C VAL A 494 -4.55 17.28 43.44
N GLY A 495 -5.50 18.21 43.52
CA GLY A 495 -6.48 18.20 44.58
C GLY A 495 -7.26 16.90 44.46
N ASN A 496 -7.43 16.20 45.58
CA ASN A 496 -8.39 15.12 45.74
C ASN A 496 -9.77 15.62 45.33
N VAL A 497 -10.12 15.45 44.05
CA VAL A 497 -11.49 15.53 43.57
C VAL A 497 -11.97 14.10 43.53
N ASN A 498 -12.88 13.78 44.44
CA ASN A 498 -13.58 12.50 44.49
C ASN A 498 -14.03 12.10 43.09
N ALA A 499 -13.52 10.98 42.61
CA ALA A 499 -13.89 10.38 41.35
C ALA A 499 -15.34 9.88 41.42
N SER A 500 -16.29 10.77 41.13
CA SER A 500 -17.60 10.40 40.60
C SER A 500 -17.57 10.65 39.09
N SER A 501 -17.37 9.57 38.35
CA SER A 501 -17.36 9.48 36.89
C SER A 501 -18.62 10.09 36.26
N THR A 502 -18.47 11.15 35.47
CA THR A 502 -19.44 11.53 34.43
C THR A 502 -18.92 11.08 33.07
N GLN A 503 -18.79 9.76 32.87
CA GLN A 503 -18.66 9.20 31.52
C GLN A 503 -19.93 9.55 30.72
N VAL A 504 -19.78 10.20 29.57
CA VAL A 504 -20.91 10.57 28.71
C VAL A 504 -21.21 9.36 27.82
N THR A 505 -21.69 8.27 28.44
CA THR A 505 -22.16 7.12 27.67
C THR A 505 -23.44 7.49 26.95
N LEU A 506 -23.38 7.56 25.62
CA LEU A 506 -24.59 7.61 24.79
C LEU A 506 -25.44 6.36 25.09
N PRO A 507 -26.76 6.50 25.24
CA PRO A 507 -27.63 5.38 25.54
C PRO A 507 -27.58 4.38 24.37
N PHE A 508 -27.22 3.14 24.67
CA PHE A 508 -27.29 2.02 23.73
C PHE A 508 -28.06 0.87 24.39
N GLN A 509 -28.68 0.02 23.58
CA GLN A 509 -29.36 -1.18 24.07
C GLN A 509 -28.45 -2.40 23.87
N PRO A 510 -28.14 -3.18 24.92
CA PRO A 510 -27.43 -4.46 24.78
C PRO A 510 -28.27 -5.44 23.94
N LEU A 511 -27.72 -5.96 22.83
CA LEU A 511 -28.43 -6.86 21.91
C LEU A 511 -27.64 -8.15 21.68
N SER A 512 -28.31 -9.30 21.83
CA SER A 512 -27.75 -10.60 21.49
C SER A 512 -27.94 -10.92 20.00
N LEU A 513 -27.00 -11.68 19.44
CA LEU A 513 -27.09 -12.21 18.08
C LEU A 513 -27.08 -13.73 18.13
N VAL A 514 -28.05 -14.35 17.47
CA VAL A 514 -28.22 -15.80 17.46
C VAL A 514 -28.32 -16.28 16.02
N PHE A 515 -27.60 -17.32 15.66
CA PHE A 515 -27.64 -17.91 14.32
C PHE A 515 -27.73 -19.43 14.38
N TYR A 516 -28.53 -20.02 13.50
CA TYR A 516 -28.79 -21.45 13.45
C TYR A 516 -28.75 -21.99 12.04
N HIS A 517 -28.16 -23.18 11.91
CA HIS A 517 -28.16 -23.96 10.69
C HIS A 517 -27.66 -23.13 9.50
N ILE A 518 -26.64 -22.29 9.72
CA ILE A 518 -26.09 -21.43 8.67
C ILE A 518 -25.30 -22.30 7.70
N ASN A 519 -25.81 -22.39 6.48
CA ASN A 519 -25.11 -22.95 5.33
C ASN A 519 -24.86 -21.84 4.32
N TYR A 520 -23.66 -21.79 3.74
CA TYR A 520 -23.32 -20.81 2.72
C TYR A 520 -22.71 -21.50 1.51
N PHE A 521 -23.31 -21.23 0.34
CA PHE A 521 -22.93 -21.79 -0.94
C PHE A 521 -22.47 -20.68 -1.89
N VAL A 522 -21.40 -20.96 -2.62
CA VAL A 522 -20.86 -20.06 -3.65
C VAL A 522 -20.81 -20.81 -4.98
N ASP A 523 -21.10 -20.13 -6.07
CA ASP A 523 -20.97 -20.70 -7.41
C ASP A 523 -19.52 -21.07 -7.71
N MET A 524 -19.32 -22.15 -8.46
CA MET A 524 -17.98 -22.60 -8.84
C MET A 524 -17.23 -21.49 -9.62
N PRO A 525 -16.01 -21.11 -9.19
CA PRO A 525 -15.17 -20.19 -9.96
C PRO A 525 -14.85 -20.77 -11.34
N LYS A 526 -14.93 -19.93 -12.38
CA LYS A 526 -14.67 -20.33 -13.79
C LYS A 526 -13.28 -20.98 -14.00
N GLU A 527 -12.33 -20.67 -13.12
CA GLU A 527 -10.97 -21.21 -13.13
C GLU A 527 -10.92 -22.67 -12.66
N MET A 528 -11.71 -23.06 -11.65
CA MET A 528 -11.73 -24.44 -11.12
C MET A 528 -12.54 -25.40 -12.00
N MET A 529 -13.54 -24.89 -12.74
CA MET A 529 -14.25 -25.69 -13.76
C MET A 529 -13.30 -26.18 -14.86
N LYS A 530 -12.22 -25.44 -15.17
CA LYS A 530 -11.20 -25.86 -16.16
C LYS A 530 -10.36 -27.05 -15.69
N TYR A 531 -10.27 -27.29 -14.38
CA TYR A 531 -9.55 -28.42 -13.79
C TYR A 531 -10.44 -29.66 -13.56
N GLY A 532 -11.64 -29.70 -14.16
CA GLY A 532 -12.47 -30.91 -14.20
C GLY A 532 -13.35 -31.15 -12.97
N VAL A 533 -13.54 -30.16 -12.09
CA VAL A 533 -14.46 -30.29 -10.95
C VAL A 533 -15.90 -30.12 -11.43
N THR A 534 -16.74 -31.15 -11.26
CA THR A 534 -18.09 -31.28 -11.87
C THR A 534 -19.22 -30.64 -11.06
N GLY A 535 -18.96 -30.12 -9.86
CA GLY A 535 -19.97 -29.45 -9.02
C GLY A 535 -20.39 -28.07 -9.57
N LYS A 536 -21.65 -27.67 -9.37
CA LYS A 536 -22.12 -26.30 -9.72
C LYS A 536 -21.84 -25.26 -8.63
N THR A 537 -21.84 -25.69 -7.37
CA THR A 537 -21.64 -24.84 -6.20
C THR A 537 -20.65 -25.49 -5.22
N ILE A 538 -19.93 -24.67 -4.46
CA ILE A 538 -19.08 -25.08 -3.34
C ILE A 538 -19.77 -24.62 -2.06
N GLN A 539 -19.93 -25.54 -1.10
CA GLN A 539 -20.37 -25.21 0.24
C GLN A 539 -19.18 -24.77 1.08
N LEU A 540 -19.23 -23.56 1.63
CA LEU A 540 -18.15 -22.99 2.45
C LEU A 540 -18.44 -23.06 3.95
N LEU A 541 -19.71 -23.04 4.35
CA LEU A 541 -20.15 -23.17 5.75
C LEU A 541 -21.13 -24.33 5.87
N HIS A 542 -20.92 -25.19 6.86
CA HIS A 542 -21.67 -26.42 7.05
C HIS A 542 -22.31 -26.45 8.44
N ASP A 543 -23.62 -26.19 8.46
CA ASP A 543 -24.46 -26.29 9.64
C ASP A 543 -23.93 -25.51 10.86
N VAL A 544 -23.55 -24.26 10.63
CA VAL A 544 -22.90 -23.42 11.63
C VAL A 544 -23.98 -22.77 12.50
N GLY A 545 -23.86 -22.93 13.82
CA GLY A 545 -24.79 -22.35 14.80
C GLY A 545 -24.05 -21.79 16.01
N GLY A 546 -24.61 -20.77 16.65
CA GLY A 546 -23.99 -20.13 17.80
C GLY A 546 -24.76 -18.92 18.33
N VAL A 547 -24.28 -18.40 19.46
CA VAL A 547 -24.87 -17.24 20.16
C VAL A 547 -23.77 -16.28 20.56
N PHE A 548 -23.96 -15.00 20.26
CA PHE A 548 -23.15 -13.90 20.79
C PHE A 548 -23.96 -13.09 21.78
N ARG A 549 -23.42 -12.93 22.99
CA ARG A 549 -24.13 -12.36 24.14
C ARG A 549 -23.63 -10.95 24.45
N PRO A 550 -24.50 -10.07 24.98
CA PRO A 550 -24.05 -8.76 25.45
C PRO A 550 -23.12 -8.89 26.65
N GLY A 551 -22.08 -8.06 26.70
CA GLY A 551 -21.08 -8.07 27.77
C GLY A 551 -20.07 -9.23 27.68
N VAL A 552 -20.09 -9.98 26.58
CA VAL A 552 -19.18 -11.10 26.33
C VAL A 552 -18.31 -10.79 25.11
N LEU A 553 -16.99 -10.95 25.27
CA LEU A 553 -16.01 -10.85 24.19
C LEU A 553 -15.79 -12.24 23.59
N THR A 554 -16.28 -12.47 22.37
CA THR A 554 -16.17 -13.78 21.70
C THR A 554 -15.06 -13.78 20.64
N ALA A 555 -14.12 -14.73 20.75
CA ALA A 555 -13.10 -15.00 19.74
C ALA A 555 -13.63 -15.95 18.66
N LEU A 556 -13.52 -15.56 17.38
CA LEU A 556 -13.75 -16.43 16.23
C LEU A 556 -12.41 -16.88 15.65
N MET A 557 -12.03 -18.14 15.90
CA MET A 557 -10.72 -18.67 15.52
C MET A 557 -10.82 -19.91 14.63
N GLY A 558 -9.69 -20.28 14.05
CA GLY A 558 -9.56 -21.41 13.14
C GLY A 558 -8.41 -21.20 12.17
N ILE A 559 -7.96 -22.28 11.54
CA ILE A 559 -6.92 -22.22 10.49
C ILE A 559 -7.36 -21.38 9.28
N THR A 560 -6.41 -20.91 8.49
CA THR A 560 -6.70 -20.17 7.25
C THR A 560 -7.52 -21.05 6.30
N GLY A 561 -8.59 -20.50 5.74
CA GLY A 561 -9.54 -21.26 4.93
C GLY A 561 -10.63 -22.01 5.71
N ALA A 562 -10.72 -21.85 7.04
CA ALA A 562 -11.82 -22.39 7.85
C ALA A 562 -13.18 -21.69 7.64
N GLY A 563 -13.22 -20.55 6.93
CA GLY A 563 -14.46 -19.80 6.69
C GLY A 563 -14.78 -18.74 7.75
N LYS A 564 -13.81 -18.31 8.57
CA LYS A 564 -13.98 -17.28 9.62
C LYS A 564 -14.57 -15.96 9.07
N THR A 565 -13.85 -15.32 8.14
CA THR A 565 -14.31 -14.09 7.47
C THR A 565 -15.60 -14.33 6.70
N THR A 566 -15.77 -15.52 6.11
CA THR A 566 -17.02 -15.89 5.43
C THR A 566 -18.22 -15.90 6.39
N LEU A 567 -18.09 -16.53 7.56
CA LEU A 567 -19.11 -16.54 8.59
C LEU A 567 -19.41 -15.11 9.08
N LEU A 568 -18.36 -14.35 9.39
CA LEU A 568 -18.49 -13.01 9.92
C LEU A 568 -19.16 -12.06 8.89
N ASP A 569 -18.80 -12.14 7.61
CA ASP A 569 -19.46 -11.43 6.51
C ASP A 569 -20.92 -11.85 6.30
N VAL A 570 -21.24 -13.14 6.42
CA VAL A 570 -22.63 -13.65 6.30
C VAL A 570 -23.48 -13.13 7.45
N LEU A 571 -22.97 -13.18 8.69
CA LEU A 571 -23.66 -12.62 9.86
C LEU A 571 -23.81 -11.11 9.77
N ALA A 572 -22.81 -10.40 9.24
CA ALA A 572 -22.86 -8.97 8.97
C ALA A 572 -23.83 -8.61 7.82
N GLY A 573 -24.12 -9.56 6.93
CA GLY A 573 -24.94 -9.36 5.72
C GLY A 573 -24.20 -8.63 4.59
N ARG A 574 -22.88 -8.84 4.49
CA ARG A 574 -21.99 -8.22 3.49
C ARG A 574 -21.76 -9.09 2.26
N LYS A 575 -22.07 -10.40 2.31
CA LYS A 575 -21.95 -11.29 1.13
C LYS A 575 -23.12 -11.08 0.17
N THR A 576 -22.79 -10.73 -1.09
CA THR A 576 -23.77 -10.49 -2.16
C THR A 576 -23.81 -11.58 -3.24
N GLY A 577 -22.76 -12.41 -3.37
CA GLY A 577 -22.59 -13.36 -4.48
C GLY A 577 -22.77 -14.85 -4.14
N GLY A 578 -23.56 -15.20 -3.12
CA GLY A 578 -23.80 -16.60 -2.76
C GLY A 578 -25.13 -16.81 -2.03
N HIS A 579 -25.53 -18.07 -1.88
CA HIS A 579 -26.79 -18.45 -1.25
C HIS A 579 -26.56 -18.80 0.22
N THR A 580 -27.31 -18.14 1.11
CA THR A 580 -27.29 -18.43 2.55
C THR A 580 -28.57 -19.13 2.95
N GLU A 581 -28.46 -20.28 3.60
CA GLU A 581 -29.56 -20.97 4.27
C GLU A 581 -29.38 -20.91 5.78
N GLY A 582 -30.46 -21.03 6.54
CA GLY A 582 -30.47 -20.93 8.00
C GLY A 582 -31.18 -19.68 8.50
N THR A 583 -31.11 -19.43 9.81
CA THR A 583 -31.82 -18.30 10.44
C THR A 583 -30.88 -17.48 11.31
N ILE A 584 -30.96 -16.15 11.17
CA ILE A 584 -30.24 -15.19 12.00
C ILE A 584 -31.27 -14.33 12.74
N ARG A 585 -31.13 -14.24 14.06
CA ARG A 585 -32.03 -13.49 14.94
C ARG A 585 -31.24 -12.51 15.81
N ILE A 586 -31.78 -11.31 16.00
CA ILE A 586 -31.22 -10.25 16.84
C ILE A 586 -32.22 -9.99 17.96
N ALA A 587 -31.81 -10.15 19.21
CA ALA A 587 -32.70 -10.05 20.38
C ALA A 587 -34.00 -10.87 20.23
N GLY A 588 -33.94 -12.03 19.56
CA GLY A 588 -35.10 -12.89 19.30
C GLY A 588 -35.91 -12.58 18.03
N TYR A 589 -35.68 -11.46 17.35
CA TYR A 589 -36.37 -11.09 16.12
C TYR A 589 -35.58 -11.47 14.86
N PRO A 590 -36.22 -11.85 13.74
CA PRO A 590 -35.52 -12.11 12.47
C PRO A 590 -34.70 -10.89 12.01
N LYS A 591 -33.46 -11.13 11.57
CA LYS A 591 -32.56 -10.08 11.09
C LYS A 591 -33.11 -9.41 9.83
N LYS A 592 -33.27 -8.08 9.87
CA LYS A 592 -33.50 -7.21 8.71
C LYS A 592 -32.25 -6.36 8.43
N GLN A 593 -31.70 -6.44 7.23
CA GLN A 593 -30.38 -5.86 6.93
C GLN A 593 -30.33 -4.33 7.09
N GLU A 594 -31.40 -3.62 6.68
CA GLU A 594 -31.48 -2.16 6.76
C GLU A 594 -31.35 -1.63 8.20
N ILE A 595 -32.10 -2.23 9.13
CA ILE A 595 -32.07 -1.85 10.54
C ILE A 595 -30.76 -2.31 11.19
N PHE A 596 -30.31 -3.51 10.84
CA PHE A 596 -29.10 -4.10 11.39
C PHE A 596 -27.87 -3.23 11.14
N SER A 597 -27.73 -2.68 9.93
CA SER A 597 -26.62 -1.79 9.56
C SER A 597 -26.47 -0.55 10.46
N ARG A 598 -27.54 -0.12 11.15
CA ARG A 598 -27.52 1.03 12.08
C ARG A 598 -27.13 0.66 13.51
N ILE A 599 -27.32 -0.60 13.89
CA ILE A 599 -27.06 -1.10 15.26
C ILE A 599 -25.78 -1.95 15.34
N SER A 600 -25.19 -2.31 14.19
CA SER A 600 -23.94 -3.04 14.08
C SER A 600 -22.80 -2.17 13.57
N GLY A 601 -21.61 -2.27 14.19
CA GLY A 601 -20.36 -1.77 13.63
C GLY A 601 -19.53 -2.91 13.02
N TYR A 602 -18.72 -2.61 12.01
CA TYR A 602 -17.85 -3.59 11.36
C TYR A 602 -16.47 -2.99 11.10
N CYS A 603 -15.45 -3.48 11.80
CA CYS A 603 -14.06 -3.13 11.50
C CYS A 603 -13.53 -4.11 10.44
N GLU A 604 -13.20 -3.59 9.26
CA GLU A 604 -12.65 -4.40 8.17
C GLU A 604 -11.17 -4.74 8.40
N GLN A 605 -10.70 -5.78 7.70
CA GLN A 605 -9.28 -6.15 7.70
C GLN A 605 -8.43 -5.03 7.07
N SER A 606 -8.93 -4.39 6.00
CA SER A 606 -8.27 -3.25 5.34
C SER A 606 -8.74 -1.91 5.89
N ASP A 607 -7.80 -1.06 6.30
CA ASP A 607 -8.09 0.27 6.84
C ASP A 607 -8.26 1.32 5.74
N ILE A 608 -9.51 1.51 5.30
CA ILE A 608 -9.84 2.47 4.23
C ILE A 608 -10.38 3.76 4.83
N HIS A 609 -9.67 4.87 4.59
CA HIS A 609 -10.05 6.21 5.06
C HIS A 609 -9.75 7.26 4.00
N SER A 610 -10.44 8.40 4.07
CA SER A 610 -10.17 9.56 3.23
C SER A 610 -8.80 10.18 3.58
N PRO A 611 -7.83 10.22 2.66
CA PRO A 611 -6.46 10.66 2.98
C PRO A 611 -6.36 12.16 3.31
N ASN A 612 -7.34 12.95 2.85
CA ASN A 612 -7.33 14.41 2.97
C ASN A 612 -8.12 14.93 4.19
N LEU A 613 -8.58 14.05 5.07
CA LEU A 613 -9.21 14.43 6.33
C LEU A 613 -8.23 14.27 7.49
N THR A 614 -8.44 15.03 8.55
CA THR A 614 -7.81 14.79 9.85
C THR A 614 -8.48 13.63 10.60
N VAL A 615 -7.80 13.10 11.62
CA VAL A 615 -8.38 12.11 12.55
C VAL A 615 -9.70 12.61 13.12
N TYR A 616 -9.73 13.86 13.61
CA TYR A 616 -10.92 14.46 14.18
C TYR A 616 -12.06 14.60 13.18
N GLU A 617 -11.79 15.13 11.98
CA GLU A 617 -12.80 15.30 10.92
C GLU A 617 -13.39 13.96 10.47
N SER A 618 -12.56 12.91 10.42
CA SER A 618 -13.01 11.55 10.07
C SER A 618 -14.02 11.02 11.09
N LEU A 619 -13.73 11.19 12.40
CA LEU A 619 -14.64 10.82 13.47
C LEU A 619 -15.90 11.69 13.50
N GLN A 620 -15.75 12.99 13.28
CA GLN A 620 -16.86 13.93 13.23
C GLN A 620 -17.82 13.61 12.08
N PHE A 621 -17.30 13.29 10.90
CA PHE A 621 -18.08 12.86 9.75
C PHE A 621 -18.84 11.56 10.02
N SER A 622 -18.18 10.56 10.61
CA SER A 622 -18.83 9.30 11.04
C SER A 622 -19.95 9.56 12.04
N ALA A 623 -19.71 10.41 13.04
CA ALA A 623 -20.68 10.80 14.05
C ALA A 623 -21.93 11.47 13.44
N TRP A 624 -21.74 12.33 12.42
CA TRP A 624 -22.85 13.04 11.77
C TRP A 624 -23.79 12.10 11.02
N LEU A 625 -23.25 11.05 10.42
CA LEU A 625 -24.04 10.10 9.62
C LEU A 625 -24.70 9.01 10.46
N ARG A 626 -24.06 8.60 11.57
CA ARG A 626 -24.48 7.41 12.33
C ARG A 626 -25.14 7.69 13.67
N LEU A 627 -24.85 8.83 14.32
CA LEU A 627 -25.53 9.17 15.57
C LEU A 627 -26.95 9.67 15.32
N PRO A 628 -27.90 9.39 16.23
CA PRO A 628 -29.26 9.86 16.07
C PRO A 628 -29.34 11.40 16.15
N SER A 629 -30.35 11.97 15.49
CA SER A 629 -30.55 13.42 15.38
C SER A 629 -30.82 14.13 16.72
N ASN A 630 -31.19 13.39 17.76
CA ASN A 630 -31.42 13.90 19.11
C ASN A 630 -30.11 14.24 19.87
N VAL A 631 -28.94 13.78 19.39
CA VAL A 631 -27.64 14.05 20.02
C VAL A 631 -27.20 15.47 19.67
N LYS A 632 -27.12 16.36 20.67
CA LYS A 632 -26.69 17.76 20.50
C LYS A 632 -25.22 17.83 20.09
N SER A 633 -24.83 18.87 19.35
CA SER A 633 -23.44 19.08 18.89
C SER A 633 -22.40 19.06 20.00
N ARG A 634 -22.73 19.57 21.20
CA ARG A 634 -21.87 19.54 22.39
C ARG A 634 -21.66 18.12 22.93
N GLN A 635 -22.73 17.32 23.02
CA GLN A 635 -22.65 15.92 23.44
C GLN A 635 -21.85 15.10 22.43
N ARG A 636 -22.07 15.35 21.12
CA ARG A 636 -21.31 14.74 20.04
C ARG A 636 -19.81 15.05 20.15
N HIS A 637 -19.44 16.31 20.38
CA HIS A 637 -18.04 16.70 20.58
C HIS A 637 -17.42 15.96 21.78
N MET A 638 -18.08 15.98 22.95
CA MET A 638 -17.56 15.30 24.14
C MET A 638 -17.37 13.80 23.91
N PHE A 639 -18.32 13.16 23.22
CA PHE A 639 -18.21 11.74 22.88
C PHE A 639 -17.05 11.45 21.91
N ILE A 640 -16.81 12.30 20.92
CA ILE A 640 -15.66 12.15 20.01
C ILE A 640 -14.34 12.29 20.79
N GLU A 641 -14.22 13.25 21.71
CA GLU A 641 -13.02 13.36 22.55
C GLU A 641 -12.80 12.12 23.41
N GLU A 642 -13.87 11.58 24.01
CA GLU A 642 -13.81 10.36 24.82
C GLU A 642 -13.34 9.15 23.99
N VAL A 643 -13.83 9.00 22.76
CA VAL A 643 -13.37 7.93 21.87
C VAL A 643 -11.90 8.13 21.46
N ILE A 644 -11.48 9.36 21.15
CA ILE A 644 -10.08 9.67 20.81
C ILE A 644 -9.14 9.32 21.97
N ASP A 645 -9.55 9.63 23.21
CA ASP A 645 -8.80 9.28 24.41
C ASP A 645 -8.76 7.76 24.62
N LEU A 646 -9.89 7.08 24.43
CA LEU A 646 -10.02 5.63 24.57
C LEU A 646 -9.09 4.84 23.62
N VAL A 647 -8.85 5.34 22.40
CA VAL A 647 -7.92 4.72 21.42
C VAL A 647 -6.51 5.33 21.44
N GLU A 648 -6.20 6.21 22.38
CA GLU A 648 -4.91 6.91 22.50
C GLU A 648 -4.46 7.65 21.22
N LEU A 649 -5.40 8.35 20.57
CA LEU A 649 -5.12 9.19 19.38
C LEU A 649 -5.10 10.70 19.70
N THR A 650 -5.06 11.09 20.97
CA THR A 650 -5.12 12.50 21.42
C THR A 650 -4.06 13.38 20.79
N GLY A 651 -2.80 12.92 20.75
CA GLY A 651 -1.69 13.64 20.11
C GLY A 651 -1.80 13.75 18.58
N LEU A 652 -2.64 12.93 17.94
CA LEU A 652 -2.79 12.82 16.49
C LEU A 652 -4.12 13.37 15.97
N LYS A 653 -4.94 13.94 16.85
CA LYS A 653 -6.28 14.46 16.54
C LYS A 653 -6.33 15.37 15.29
N ASN A 654 -5.35 16.26 15.15
CA ASN A 654 -5.27 17.22 14.04
C ASN A 654 -4.32 16.76 12.92
N SER A 655 -3.81 15.52 12.99
CA SER A 655 -2.94 14.97 11.96
C SER A 655 -3.76 14.49 10.76
N MET A 656 -3.21 14.69 9.56
CA MET A 656 -3.80 14.20 8.32
C MET A 656 -3.73 12.67 8.26
N VAL A 657 -4.82 12.04 7.83
CA VAL A 657 -4.88 10.58 7.68
C VAL A 657 -3.87 10.09 6.64
N GLY A 658 -3.77 10.78 5.49
CA GLY A 658 -2.81 10.49 4.42
C GLY A 658 -3.03 9.15 3.70
N LEU A 659 -2.21 8.92 2.67
CA LEU A 659 -2.28 7.73 1.82
C LEU A 659 -1.58 6.54 2.49
N ALA A 660 -2.23 5.38 2.51
CA ALA A 660 -1.70 4.17 3.14
C ALA A 660 -0.29 3.83 2.65
N GLY A 661 0.63 3.56 3.59
CA GLY A 661 2.02 3.19 3.30
C GLY A 661 2.90 4.30 2.72
N THR A 662 2.40 5.55 2.62
CA THR A 662 3.19 6.65 2.02
C THR A 662 3.17 7.94 2.84
N THR A 663 2.02 8.38 3.36
CA THR A 663 1.90 9.66 4.08
C THR A 663 0.84 9.60 5.17
N GLY A 664 0.94 10.49 6.16
CA GLY A 664 -0.03 10.64 7.25
C GLY A 664 0.17 9.64 8.38
N LEU A 665 -0.89 8.91 8.75
CA LEU A 665 -0.89 7.98 9.86
C LEU A 665 -0.13 6.69 9.53
N SER A 666 0.59 6.17 10.53
CA SER A 666 1.16 4.82 10.49
C SER A 666 0.05 3.76 10.37
N ALA A 667 0.40 2.53 9.97
CA ALA A 667 -0.56 1.43 9.90
C ALA A 667 -1.29 1.22 11.24
N GLU A 668 -0.55 1.27 12.35
CA GLU A 668 -1.10 1.10 13.69
C GLU A 668 -2.05 2.23 14.11
N GLN A 669 -1.67 3.48 13.83
CA GLN A 669 -2.50 4.64 14.09
C GLN A 669 -3.77 4.62 13.23
N ARG A 670 -3.65 4.15 11.98
CA ARG A 670 -4.78 4.01 11.05
C ARG A 670 -5.73 2.90 11.50
N LYS A 671 -5.23 1.78 12.01
CA LYS A 671 -6.07 0.70 12.58
C LYS A 671 -6.86 1.20 13.80
N ARG A 672 -6.19 1.95 14.69
CA ARG A 672 -6.85 2.61 15.83
C ARG A 672 -7.92 3.62 15.38
N LEU A 673 -7.67 4.35 14.28
CA LEU A 673 -8.67 5.23 13.67
C LEU A 673 -9.87 4.43 13.12
N THR A 674 -9.66 3.30 12.45
CA THR A 674 -10.75 2.42 11.98
C THR A 674 -11.64 1.99 13.13
N ILE A 675 -11.05 1.54 14.24
CA ILE A 675 -11.80 1.16 15.45
C ILE A 675 -12.55 2.36 16.02
N ALA A 676 -11.90 3.52 16.15
CA ALA A 676 -12.52 4.74 16.65
C ALA A 676 -13.72 5.18 15.79
N VAL A 677 -13.61 5.10 14.46
CA VAL A 677 -14.67 5.44 13.52
C VAL A 677 -15.92 4.59 13.77
N GLU A 678 -15.75 3.29 14.04
CA GLU A 678 -16.84 2.37 14.38
C GLU A 678 -17.40 2.60 15.79
N LEU A 679 -16.55 2.89 16.79
CA LEU A 679 -16.98 3.18 18.16
C LEU A 679 -17.80 4.47 18.26
N VAL A 680 -17.48 5.48 17.45
CA VAL A 680 -18.21 6.76 17.39
C VAL A 680 -19.68 6.59 16.94
N ALA A 681 -20.01 5.50 16.26
CA ALA A 681 -21.41 5.19 15.93
C ALA A 681 -22.23 4.69 17.12
N SER A 682 -21.58 4.41 18.27
CA SER A 682 -22.18 3.74 19.43
C SER A 682 -23.04 2.50 19.08
N PRO A 683 -22.51 1.54 18.30
CA PRO A 683 -23.24 0.33 17.95
C PRO A 683 -23.45 -0.58 19.17
N SER A 684 -24.49 -1.42 19.09
CA SER A 684 -24.80 -2.45 20.10
C SER A 684 -24.04 -3.76 19.86
N ILE A 685 -23.77 -4.07 18.59
CA ILE A 685 -23.04 -5.26 18.15
C ILE A 685 -21.84 -4.80 17.33
N ILE A 686 -20.63 -5.28 17.62
CA ILE A 686 -19.43 -4.92 16.87
C ILE A 686 -18.78 -6.19 16.35
N PHE A 687 -18.55 -6.22 15.05
CA PHE A 687 -17.69 -7.21 14.42
C PHE A 687 -16.32 -6.61 14.17
N MET A 688 -15.28 -7.33 14.55
CA MET A 688 -13.90 -6.94 14.29
C MET A 688 -13.23 -8.03 13.48
N ASP A 689 -12.89 -7.73 12.23
CA ASP A 689 -12.12 -8.65 11.40
C ASP A 689 -10.63 -8.39 11.59
N GLU A 690 -9.96 -9.25 12.36
CA GLU A 690 -8.53 -9.20 12.61
C GLU A 690 -8.03 -7.83 13.09
N PRO A 691 -8.49 -7.34 14.28
CA PRO A 691 -8.17 -6.00 14.74
C PRO A 691 -6.70 -5.83 15.17
N THR A 692 -5.98 -6.93 15.43
CA THR A 692 -4.58 -6.92 15.87
C THR A 692 -3.58 -7.24 14.75
N THR A 693 -4.04 -7.52 13.53
CA THR A 693 -3.15 -7.89 12.43
C THR A 693 -2.28 -6.71 12.00
N GLY A 694 -0.97 -6.94 11.92
CA GLY A 694 0.00 -5.94 11.48
C GLY A 694 0.34 -4.87 12.53
N LEU A 695 -0.01 -5.10 13.80
CA LEU A 695 0.33 -4.24 14.94
C LEU A 695 1.49 -4.82 15.76
N ASP A 696 2.31 -3.97 16.37
CA ASP A 696 3.28 -4.39 17.41
C ASP A 696 2.58 -4.80 18.73
N ALA A 697 3.31 -5.38 19.71
CA ALA A 697 2.73 -5.93 20.95
C ALA A 697 1.93 -4.87 21.70
N ARG A 698 2.51 -3.67 21.76
CA ARG A 698 1.95 -2.51 22.43
C ARG A 698 0.66 -2.03 21.77
N ALA A 699 0.65 -1.81 20.46
CA ALA A 699 -0.51 -1.34 19.71
C ALA A 699 -1.64 -2.37 19.73
N ALA A 700 -1.32 -3.67 19.65
CA ALA A 700 -2.30 -4.74 19.81
C ALA A 700 -2.90 -4.75 21.22
N ALA A 701 -2.09 -4.58 22.27
CA ALA A 701 -2.55 -4.48 23.66
C ALA A 701 -3.46 -3.27 23.88
N ILE A 702 -3.10 -2.09 23.34
CA ILE A 702 -3.94 -0.88 23.38
C ILE A 702 -5.30 -1.17 22.73
N VAL A 703 -5.30 -1.74 21.52
CA VAL A 703 -6.53 -2.12 20.80
C VAL A 703 -7.37 -3.07 21.64
N MET A 704 -6.79 -4.15 22.16
CA MET A 704 -7.53 -5.14 22.93
C MET A 704 -8.06 -4.59 24.26
N ARG A 705 -7.34 -3.66 24.90
CA ARG A 705 -7.82 -2.96 26.09
C ARG A 705 -9.01 -2.05 25.78
N THR A 706 -8.96 -1.33 24.65
CA THR A 706 -10.11 -0.52 24.17
C THR A 706 -11.31 -1.41 23.88
N VAL A 707 -11.09 -2.56 23.23
CA VAL A 707 -12.13 -3.57 22.98
C VAL A 707 -12.73 -4.07 24.28
N ARG A 708 -11.89 -4.49 25.24
CA ARG A 708 -12.33 -4.99 26.56
C ARG A 708 -13.18 -3.95 27.30
N LYS A 709 -12.69 -2.71 27.41
CA LYS A 709 -13.44 -1.60 28.00
C LYS A 709 -14.78 -1.38 27.30
N THR A 710 -14.84 -1.56 25.98
CA THR A 710 -16.08 -1.43 25.21
C THR A 710 -17.05 -2.58 25.51
N VAL A 711 -16.57 -3.82 25.66
CA VAL A 711 -17.42 -4.95 26.07
C VAL A 711 -17.97 -4.75 27.47
N ASP A 712 -17.16 -4.26 28.41
CA ASP A 712 -17.54 -4.06 29.81
C ASP A 712 -18.70 -3.06 29.99
N THR A 713 -18.92 -2.19 29.00
CA THR A 713 -20.12 -1.33 28.98
C THR A 713 -21.42 -2.11 28.71
N GLY A 714 -21.35 -3.36 28.25
CA GLY A 714 -22.50 -4.23 27.93
C GLY A 714 -22.71 -4.47 26.43
N ARG A 715 -21.75 -4.13 25.55
CA ARG A 715 -21.84 -4.35 24.10
C ARG A 715 -21.52 -5.81 23.74
N THR A 716 -22.05 -6.29 22.61
CA THR A 716 -21.72 -7.61 22.06
C THR A 716 -20.58 -7.45 21.06
N ILE A 717 -19.40 -8.02 21.32
CA ILE A 717 -18.25 -7.91 20.41
C ILE A 717 -17.77 -9.30 19.99
N VAL A 718 -17.61 -9.46 18.67
CA VAL A 718 -17.06 -10.67 18.06
C VAL A 718 -15.85 -10.29 17.25
N CYS A 719 -14.76 -11.00 17.48
CA CYS A 719 -13.48 -10.68 16.89
C CYS A 719 -12.87 -11.91 16.23
N THR A 720 -12.50 -11.83 14.95
CA THR A 720 -11.61 -12.83 14.36
C THR A 720 -10.18 -12.51 14.76
N ILE A 721 -9.48 -13.51 15.29
CA ILE A 721 -8.05 -13.38 15.60
C ILE A 721 -7.29 -14.56 15.03
N HIS A 722 -6.12 -14.27 14.47
CA HIS A 722 -5.19 -15.25 13.97
C HIS A 722 -3.94 -15.31 14.87
N ARG A 723 -3.71 -16.46 15.53
CA ARG A 723 -2.55 -16.73 16.42
C ARG A 723 -2.19 -15.59 17.41
N PRO A 724 -3.06 -15.27 18.40
CA PRO A 724 -2.77 -14.25 19.42
C PRO A 724 -1.69 -14.66 20.42
N SER A 725 -1.13 -13.67 21.12
CA SER A 725 -0.37 -13.89 22.36
C SER A 725 -1.27 -14.47 23.46
N ILE A 726 -0.66 -15.08 24.48
CA ILE A 726 -1.39 -15.72 25.59
C ILE A 726 -2.32 -14.72 26.28
N GLU A 727 -1.85 -13.51 26.55
CA GLU A 727 -2.64 -12.48 27.23
C GLU A 727 -3.83 -12.01 26.40
N ILE A 728 -3.62 -11.76 25.10
CA ILE A 728 -4.73 -11.38 24.20
C ILE A 728 -5.76 -12.50 24.13
N PHE A 729 -5.29 -13.76 24.06
CA PHE A 729 -6.18 -14.92 24.00
C PHE A 729 -6.99 -15.09 25.29
N GLU A 730 -6.35 -14.91 26.45
CA GLU A 730 -6.99 -15.04 27.76
C GLU A 730 -7.88 -13.84 28.10
N ALA A 731 -7.81 -12.72 27.36
CA ALA A 731 -8.74 -11.60 27.47
C ALA A 731 -10.14 -11.90 26.89
N PHE A 732 -10.29 -12.99 26.12
CA PHE A 732 -11.58 -13.44 25.59
C PHE A 732 -12.37 -14.23 26.62
N ASP A 733 -13.69 -14.03 26.62
CA ASP A 733 -14.60 -14.74 27.52
C ASP A 733 -15.02 -16.09 26.92
N GLU A 734 -15.28 -16.09 25.61
CA GLU A 734 -15.77 -17.24 24.83
C GLU A 734 -14.97 -17.42 23.53
N LEU A 735 -14.88 -18.67 23.08
CA LEU A 735 -14.21 -19.07 21.84
C LEU A 735 -15.18 -19.86 20.96
N LEU A 736 -15.28 -19.46 19.70
CA LEU A 736 -15.89 -20.21 18.61
C LEU A 736 -14.79 -20.63 17.63
N LEU A 737 -14.48 -21.92 17.59
CA LEU A 737 -13.40 -22.49 16.80
C LEU A 737 -13.94 -23.26 15.60
N MET A 738 -13.39 -22.95 14.42
CA MET A 738 -13.75 -23.57 13.16
C MET A 738 -12.57 -24.33 12.53
N LYS A 739 -12.86 -25.49 11.93
CA LYS A 739 -11.89 -26.23 11.10
C LYS A 739 -12.05 -25.93 9.61
N ARG A 740 -11.05 -26.31 8.81
CA ARG A 740 -11.12 -26.24 7.35
C ARG A 740 -12.35 -27.00 6.85
N GLY A 741 -13.10 -26.39 5.95
CA GLY A 741 -14.41 -26.90 5.52
C GLY A 741 -15.60 -26.27 6.25
N GLY A 742 -15.40 -25.25 7.10
CA GLY A 742 -16.51 -24.44 7.60
C GLY A 742 -17.41 -25.13 8.62
N GLN A 743 -16.81 -25.98 9.46
CA GLN A 743 -17.49 -26.68 10.55
C GLN A 743 -16.95 -26.23 11.89
N ILE A 744 -17.83 -26.14 12.90
CA ILE A 744 -17.45 -25.82 14.28
C ILE A 744 -16.91 -27.07 14.96
N ILE A 745 -15.83 -26.89 15.71
CA ILE A 745 -15.18 -27.95 16.50
C ILE A 745 -15.13 -27.65 18.01
N TYR A 746 -15.37 -26.39 18.39
CA TYR A 746 -15.52 -25.95 19.77
C TYR A 746 -16.32 -24.64 19.83
N SER A 747 -17.25 -24.53 20.77
CA SER A 747 -17.94 -23.29 21.13
C SER A 747 -18.16 -23.28 22.64
N GLY A 748 -17.61 -22.28 23.34
CA GLY A 748 -17.76 -22.21 24.80
C GLY A 748 -16.81 -21.25 25.48
N SER A 749 -16.91 -21.16 26.81
CA SER A 749 -16.03 -20.31 27.62
C SER A 749 -14.63 -20.90 27.73
N LEU A 750 -13.62 -20.05 27.55
CA LEU A 750 -12.21 -20.42 27.70
C LEU A 750 -11.87 -20.86 29.12
N GLY A 751 -12.55 -20.30 30.13
CA GLY A 751 -12.22 -20.49 31.53
C GLY A 751 -10.91 -19.79 31.94
N PRO A 752 -10.59 -19.79 33.25
CA PRO A 752 -9.34 -19.20 33.73
C PRO A 752 -8.14 -19.93 33.09
N LEU A 753 -7.17 -19.16 32.57
CA LEU A 753 -5.96 -19.67 31.92
C LEU A 753 -6.23 -20.66 30.77
N SER A 754 -7.38 -20.51 30.08
CA SER A 754 -7.81 -21.39 28.97
C SER A 754 -8.08 -22.86 29.36
N ASP A 755 -8.25 -23.14 30.65
CA ASP A 755 -8.33 -24.51 31.20
C ASP A 755 -9.49 -25.34 30.63
N ASN A 756 -10.66 -24.74 30.39
CA ASN A 756 -11.82 -25.46 29.85
C ASN A 756 -11.56 -25.98 28.44
N MET A 757 -10.92 -25.16 27.60
CA MET A 757 -10.57 -25.51 26.23
C MET A 757 -9.48 -26.59 26.21
N ILE A 758 -8.45 -26.43 27.04
CA ILE A 758 -7.35 -27.40 27.14
C ILE A 758 -7.87 -28.77 27.57
N LYS A 759 -8.70 -28.82 28.63
CA LYS A 759 -9.33 -30.07 29.10
C LYS A 759 -10.20 -30.73 28.05
N TYR A 760 -10.95 -29.95 27.27
CA TYR A 760 -11.79 -30.48 26.19
C TYR A 760 -10.96 -31.20 25.13
N PHE A 761 -9.90 -30.59 24.62
CA PHE A 761 -9.07 -31.21 23.58
C PHE A 761 -8.19 -32.35 24.13
N GLN A 762 -7.70 -32.25 25.37
CA GLN A 762 -6.92 -33.32 26.00
C GLN A 762 -7.75 -34.56 26.35
N ALA A 763 -9.08 -34.42 26.49
CA ALA A 763 -9.97 -35.55 26.66
C ALA A 763 -10.12 -36.40 25.39
N ILE A 764 -9.68 -35.89 24.23
CA ILE A 764 -9.74 -36.60 22.95
C ILE A 764 -8.52 -37.53 22.81
N PRO A 765 -8.71 -38.84 22.59
CA PRO A 765 -7.61 -39.79 22.45
C PRO A 765 -6.66 -39.41 21.30
N GLY A 766 -5.35 -39.44 21.58
CA GLY A 766 -4.30 -39.17 20.59
C GLY A 766 -3.88 -37.70 20.44
N VAL A 767 -4.57 -36.77 21.11
CA VAL A 767 -4.15 -35.36 21.16
C VAL A 767 -2.94 -35.19 22.11
N PRO A 768 -1.85 -34.53 21.69
CA PRO A 768 -0.69 -34.31 22.54
C PRO A 768 -0.99 -33.33 23.68
N ILE A 769 -0.47 -33.63 24.86
CA ILE A 769 -0.57 -32.75 26.04
C ILE A 769 0.19 -31.44 25.76
N ILE A 770 -0.38 -30.32 26.19
CA ILE A 770 0.25 -28.99 26.06
C ILE A 770 1.51 -28.93 26.93
N LYS A 771 2.60 -28.41 26.38
CA LYS A 771 3.85 -28.25 27.14
C LYS A 771 3.78 -27.03 28.06
N GLU A 772 4.53 -27.05 29.16
CA GLU A 772 4.64 -25.91 30.06
C GLU A 772 5.21 -24.69 29.32
N GLY A 773 4.56 -23.53 29.46
CA GLY A 773 4.93 -22.29 28.75
C GLY A 773 4.44 -22.18 27.29
N GLN A 774 3.88 -23.25 26.71
CA GLN A 774 3.36 -23.21 25.34
C GLN A 774 2.08 -22.37 25.25
N ASN A 775 1.95 -21.56 24.19
CA ASN A 775 0.77 -20.74 23.94
C ASN A 775 -0.46 -21.64 23.64
N PRO A 776 -1.54 -21.59 24.44
CA PRO A 776 -2.74 -22.42 24.23
C PRO A 776 -3.41 -22.20 22.88
N ALA A 777 -3.42 -20.96 22.37
CA ALA A 777 -4.03 -20.62 21.09
C ALA A 777 -3.24 -21.23 19.93
N ALA A 778 -1.90 -21.17 19.99
CA ALA A 778 -1.04 -21.78 18.98
C ALA A 778 -1.16 -23.32 19.00
N TRP A 779 -1.04 -23.93 20.19
CA TRP A 779 -1.19 -25.37 20.38
C TRP A 779 -2.53 -25.88 19.82
N MET A 780 -3.64 -25.21 20.15
CA MET A 780 -4.98 -25.55 19.67
C MET A 780 -5.08 -25.50 18.13
N LEU A 781 -4.52 -24.47 17.48
CA LEU A 781 -4.53 -24.37 16.02
C LEU A 781 -3.68 -25.44 15.34
N ASP A 782 -2.59 -25.88 15.98
CA ASP A 782 -1.71 -26.92 15.44
C ASP A 782 -2.32 -28.32 15.57
N ILE A 783 -2.98 -28.64 16.69
CA ILE A 783 -3.66 -29.93 16.89
C ILE A 783 -4.94 -30.07 16.04
N THR A 784 -5.56 -28.95 15.69
CA THR A 784 -6.76 -28.90 14.84
C THR A 784 -6.43 -28.72 13.35
N SER A 785 -5.14 -28.78 13.00
CA SER A 785 -4.70 -28.76 11.61
C SER A 785 -5.13 -30.04 10.87
N GLN A 786 -5.36 -29.93 9.56
CA GLN A 786 -5.81 -31.07 8.74
C GLN A 786 -4.82 -32.23 8.72
N SER A 787 -3.52 -31.95 8.79
CA SER A 787 -2.46 -32.95 8.87
C SER A 787 -2.47 -33.69 10.21
N THR A 788 -2.71 -32.97 11.31
CA THR A 788 -2.78 -33.58 12.64
C THR A 788 -4.06 -34.39 12.80
N GLU A 789 -5.19 -33.87 12.33
CA GLU A 789 -6.49 -34.55 12.30
C GLU A 789 -6.41 -35.89 11.54
N TYR A 790 -5.75 -35.91 10.37
CA TYR A 790 -5.51 -37.14 9.60
C TYR A 790 -4.61 -38.13 10.34
N THR A 791 -3.55 -37.64 10.99
CA THR A 791 -2.58 -38.48 11.72
C THR A 791 -3.21 -39.14 12.95
N ILE A 792 -4.05 -38.40 13.68
CA ILE A 792 -4.77 -38.90 14.86
C ILE A 792 -5.96 -39.78 14.44
N GLY A 793 -6.52 -39.58 13.24
CA GLY A 793 -7.63 -40.36 12.71
C GLY A 793 -8.98 -40.01 13.33
N VAL A 794 -9.17 -38.75 13.75
CA VAL A 794 -10.40 -38.27 14.40
C VAL A 794 -11.10 -37.22 13.53
N ASP A 795 -12.43 -37.10 13.64
CA ASP A 795 -13.18 -35.96 13.10
C ASP A 795 -13.65 -35.07 14.26
N TYR A 796 -12.96 -33.93 14.43
CA TYR A 796 -13.26 -33.00 15.53
C TYR A 796 -14.68 -32.43 15.44
N ALA A 797 -15.26 -32.29 14.25
CA ALA A 797 -16.62 -31.76 14.09
C ALA A 797 -17.67 -32.78 14.54
N GLN A 798 -17.44 -34.06 14.31
CA GLN A 798 -18.32 -35.12 14.80
C GLN A 798 -18.25 -35.25 16.33
N ILE A 799 -17.04 -35.16 16.89
CA ILE A 799 -16.83 -35.14 18.35
C ILE A 799 -17.58 -33.97 18.99
N TYR A 800 -17.45 -32.76 18.40
CA TYR A 800 -18.16 -31.58 18.88
C TYR A 800 -19.67 -31.76 18.87
N ARG A 801 -20.26 -32.25 17.77
CA ARG A 801 -21.71 -32.50 17.67
C ARG A 801 -22.25 -33.48 18.72
N ASN A 802 -21.43 -34.44 19.15
CA ASN A 802 -21.79 -35.41 20.18
C ASN A 802 -21.46 -34.94 21.61
N SER A 803 -20.80 -33.79 21.75
CA SER A 803 -20.35 -33.26 23.04
C SER A 803 -21.49 -32.62 23.85
N SER A 804 -21.30 -32.58 25.18
CA SER A 804 -22.20 -31.84 26.08
C SER A 804 -22.21 -30.33 25.80
N LEU A 805 -21.12 -29.78 25.26
CA LEU A 805 -21.01 -28.36 24.87
C LEU A 805 -22.01 -28.00 23.78
N TYR A 806 -22.09 -28.81 22.71
CA TYR A 806 -23.04 -28.60 21.62
C TYR A 806 -24.51 -28.66 22.10
N ILE A 807 -24.81 -29.59 23.01
CA ILE A 807 -26.15 -29.73 23.61
C ILE A 807 -26.47 -28.52 24.52
N ALA A 808 -25.51 -28.07 25.33
CA ALA A 808 -25.66 -26.92 26.20
C ALA A 808 -25.86 -25.62 25.41
N GLU A 809 -25.12 -25.45 24.30
CA GLU A 809 -25.26 -24.33 23.38
C GLU A 809 -26.68 -24.29 22.79
N ARG A 810 -27.18 -25.42 22.26
CA ARG A 810 -28.57 -25.53 21.75
C ARG A 810 -29.64 -25.26 22.78
N LYS A 811 -29.45 -25.69 24.04
CA LYS A 811 -30.40 -25.40 25.12
C LYS A 811 -30.35 -23.92 25.50
N GLY A 812 -29.16 -23.34 25.68
CA GLY A 812 -28.98 -21.93 26.00
C GLY A 812 -29.55 -21.01 24.93
N SER A 813 -29.36 -21.36 23.66
CA SER A 813 -29.87 -20.61 22.52
C SER A 813 -31.41 -20.65 22.45
N THR A 814 -32.03 -21.79 22.81
CA THR A 814 -33.50 -21.94 22.92
C THR A 814 -34.08 -21.20 24.13
N ILE A 815 -33.37 -21.17 25.25
CA ILE A 815 -33.75 -20.45 26.48
C ILE A 815 -33.62 -18.94 26.29
N SER A 816 -32.52 -18.45 25.70
CA SER A 816 -32.34 -17.03 25.37
C SER A 816 -33.43 -16.53 24.43
N ILE A 817 -33.89 -17.34 23.46
CA ILE A 817 -35.03 -17.01 22.60
C ILE A 817 -36.33 -16.87 23.40
N ARG A 818 -36.59 -17.77 24.36
CA ARG A 818 -37.82 -17.73 25.17
C ARG A 818 -37.84 -16.60 26.21
N ILE A 819 -36.69 -16.27 26.79
CA ILE A 819 -36.57 -15.19 27.79
C ILE A 819 -36.63 -13.82 27.10
N LEU A 820 -36.00 -13.66 25.94
CA LEU A 820 -36.00 -12.38 25.20
C LEU A 820 -37.32 -12.12 24.45
N ALA A 821 -38.09 -13.15 24.08
CA ALA A 821 -39.42 -12.96 23.48
C ALA A 821 -40.51 -12.55 24.50
N ARG A 822 -40.20 -12.53 25.81
CA ARG A 822 -41.10 -12.12 26.90
C ARG A 822 -40.81 -10.72 27.47
N LEU A 823 -39.71 -10.09 27.05
CA LEU A 823 -39.36 -8.69 27.30
C LEU A 823 -39.64 -7.89 26.03
#